data_AF-A0A9D3LM72-F1
#
_entry.id   AF-A0A9D3LM72-F1
#
_cell.length_a   1.000
_cell.length_b   1.000
_cell.length_c   1.000
_cell.angle_alpha   90.00
_cell.angle_beta   90.00
_cell.angle_gamma   90.00
#
_symmetry.space_group_name_H-M   'P 1'
#
loop_
_entity.id
_entity.type
_entity.pdbx_description
1 polymer ?
#
loop_
_entity_poly.entity_id
_entity_poly.type
_entity_poly.pdbx_seq_one_letter_code
_entity_poly.pdbx_strand_id
1 'polypeptide(L)'
;MLDRQQAKNQTASQLLGQRTLEVDSSLQEAQRLREQLAEREEAALRAGRERQELESRLRGLQESLAEAQRAWRRAAEEVAAGESRAAELETRARSAENATETARAEFQSRLEARDREVQEVNELLEEMQRKQSDLGEEQKSRIALIKQVHERERRREMAELAAEREAELSRLEAELKEGMEAAHQAELLQAQTQHSLELETLRLSLTNQHALELETMRLSLTNQHALELEQCRSAQQRHTEAALSEQRESLEAGWAQDRAQLHAQQQAELDRVHDQNQDQARRVQQQHRQEKDDLNQEWEARMQKEKVRMEELQANQIEALRAEWQRESDRAQEELQSRLKETQEALSASRAQLEEQEELRASRERELLRLGEELSRARAERDAAAGANADLVASHQGALQEQQDRARHLEELCTASAEREQRLQQEVKRLQADHVTLKWSSEQEVDRLRTELERMRASCQELEGLREQLLARSPRGEEVQPQEEVHRQELAQAEEEVQRLTRELSQVEEVQRQEEVEELKQELSQAEEEVQQLKQELSQAAEEVQQLKRELSQQQQEIQEQKEAELKNLRSYFERRLRVVEESHREEVALLQRRLAEGTEENAAPQGGNASFLSEGDVDEDKADMLAEINMKLEKHKEELYSLRLRLEEKHTAELDQLQASLTLSHREQLLQVKTHLADRYFRQTQDLKAQHAQELEQQRAKLTEHHAKEISRLRLRSAQDAARQVERELEERGRALAGQARSERSRIRGLEEQLAALRTGQEEQLRQAAERSGELARKAQEKLKQEFAEQLRVAVREAQAQERERALQELSQEKEEALGRLREELRAQEEARVSALREELERAAAEERRALQEQQEEEERRRGRSPRDSPESESDPASWQ
;
A
#
# COMPACT_ATOMS: atom_id res chain seq x y z
N MET A 1 20.40 124.04 73.63
CA MET A 1 20.77 122.65 74.02
C MET A 1 19.66 121.71 73.57
N LEU A 2 18.44 121.89 74.10
CA LEU A 2 17.24 121.11 73.78
C LEU A 2 17.01 120.92 72.26
N ASP A 3 17.15 122.01 71.52
CA ASP A 3 17.02 122.14 70.05
C ASP A 3 17.99 121.22 69.30
N ARG A 4 19.22 121.07 69.82
CA ARG A 4 20.27 120.20 69.26
C ARG A 4 20.01 118.72 69.56
N GLN A 5 19.17 118.43 70.56
CA GLN A 5 18.61 117.10 70.83
C GLN A 5 17.42 116.83 69.89
N GLN A 6 16.51 117.79 69.71
CA GLN A 6 15.34 117.67 68.84
C GLN A 6 15.73 117.46 67.38
N ALA A 7 16.67 118.24 66.84
CA ALA A 7 17.16 118.06 65.46
C ALA A 7 17.79 116.67 65.23
N LYS A 8 18.47 116.11 66.25
CA LYS A 8 19.01 114.74 66.20
C LYS A 8 17.91 113.68 66.25
N ASN A 9 16.89 113.86 67.08
CA ASN A 9 15.75 112.94 67.12
C ASN A 9 14.92 113.00 65.83
N GLN A 10 14.78 114.16 65.20
CA GLN A 10 14.11 114.31 63.90
C GLN A 10 14.90 113.62 62.78
N THR A 11 16.22 113.83 62.67
CA THR A 11 17.05 113.13 61.69
C THR A 11 17.13 111.62 61.95
N ALA A 12 17.22 111.18 63.21
CA ALA A 12 17.13 109.77 63.56
C ALA A 12 15.77 109.16 63.18
N SER A 13 14.66 109.86 63.43
CA SER A 13 13.32 109.41 63.04
C SER A 13 13.13 109.37 61.52
N GLN A 14 13.75 110.28 60.77
CA GLN A 14 13.74 110.27 59.30
C GLN A 14 14.57 109.10 58.75
N LEU A 15 15.78 108.87 59.27
CA LEU A 15 16.63 107.75 58.88
C LEU A 15 16.02 106.39 59.25
N LEU A 16 15.33 106.29 60.39
CA LEU A 16 14.57 105.10 60.76
C LEU A 16 13.35 104.90 59.85
N GLY A 17 12.62 105.96 59.51
CA GLY A 17 11.50 105.89 58.56
C GLY A 17 11.94 105.45 57.15
N GLN A 18 13.05 106.02 56.64
CA GLN A 18 13.66 105.61 55.37
C GLN A 18 14.09 104.14 55.41
N ARG A 19 14.83 103.72 56.44
CA ARG A 19 15.22 102.30 56.62
C ARG A 19 14.04 101.36 56.75
N THR A 20 12.93 101.79 57.36
CA THR A 20 11.72 100.97 57.45
C THR A 20 11.12 100.77 56.06
N LEU A 21 11.01 101.82 55.24
CA LEU A 21 10.53 101.72 53.86
C LEU A 21 11.48 100.92 52.95
N GLU A 22 12.80 101.02 53.14
CA GLU A 22 13.79 100.19 52.45
C GLU A 22 13.67 98.70 52.82
N VAL A 23 13.44 98.39 54.10
CA VAL A 23 13.18 97.04 54.60
C VAL A 23 11.84 96.51 54.08
N ASP A 24 10.78 97.33 54.07
CA ASP A 24 9.46 96.93 53.56
C ASP A 24 9.49 96.70 52.04
N SER A 25 10.21 97.53 51.26
CA SER A 25 10.39 97.32 49.81
C SER A 25 11.16 96.02 49.54
N SER A 26 12.30 95.82 50.22
CA SER A 26 13.09 94.60 50.06
C SER A 26 12.39 93.34 50.58
N LEU A 27 11.50 93.46 51.57
CA LEU A 27 10.60 92.38 52.00
C LEU A 27 9.56 92.05 50.92
N GLN A 28 8.93 93.05 50.30
CA GLN A 28 7.97 92.84 49.20
C GLN A 28 8.65 92.26 47.95
N GLU A 29 9.87 92.69 47.64
CA GLU A 29 10.67 92.11 46.57
C GLU A 29 11.05 90.65 46.88
N ALA A 30 11.47 90.34 48.11
CA ALA A 30 11.75 88.98 48.55
C ALA A 30 10.49 88.09 48.55
N GLN A 31 9.31 88.63 48.84
CA GLN A 31 8.02 87.93 48.71
C GLN A 31 7.69 87.61 47.25
N ARG A 32 7.74 88.61 46.35
CA ARG A 32 7.53 88.42 44.91
C ARG A 32 8.50 87.42 44.29
N LEU A 33 9.77 87.44 44.71
CA LEU A 33 10.76 86.46 44.26
C LEU A 33 10.46 85.05 44.77
N ARG A 34 9.92 84.89 45.98
CA ARG A 34 9.46 83.58 46.49
C ARG A 34 8.24 83.07 45.75
N GLU A 35 7.28 83.93 45.44
CA GLU A 35 6.10 83.59 44.63
C GLU A 35 6.53 83.13 43.23
N GLN A 36 7.40 83.89 42.56
CA GLN A 36 7.95 83.52 41.25
C GLN A 36 8.82 82.26 41.28
N LEU A 37 9.49 81.95 42.40
CA LEU A 37 10.19 80.68 42.58
C LEU A 37 9.20 79.52 42.74
N ALA A 38 8.15 79.67 43.56
CA ALA A 38 7.12 78.65 43.74
C ALA A 38 6.37 78.35 42.42
N GLU A 39 5.99 79.37 41.65
CA GLU A 39 5.40 79.21 40.32
C GLU A 39 6.33 78.45 39.35
N ARG A 40 7.64 78.71 39.41
CA ARG A 40 8.65 78.01 38.60
C ARG A 40 8.90 76.58 39.07
N GLU A 41 8.87 76.32 40.37
CA GLU A 41 8.96 74.99 40.96
C GLU A 41 7.75 74.14 40.56
N GLU A 42 6.52 74.70 40.64
CA GLU A 42 5.33 74.02 40.13
C GLU A 42 5.38 73.76 38.62
N ALA A 43 5.84 74.73 37.83
CA ALA A 43 6.00 74.56 36.38
C ALA A 43 7.05 73.47 36.05
N ALA A 44 8.16 73.42 36.80
CA ALA A 44 9.17 72.38 36.67
C ALA A 44 8.64 70.99 37.08
N LEU A 45 7.81 70.91 38.12
CA LEU A 45 7.14 69.68 38.55
C LEU A 45 6.11 69.20 37.51
N ARG A 46 5.35 70.11 36.88
CA ARG A 46 4.43 69.79 35.78
C ARG A 46 5.19 69.25 34.56
N ALA A 47 6.20 69.99 34.09
CA ALA A 47 7.06 69.55 32.99
C ALA A 47 7.80 68.24 33.30
N GLY A 48 8.16 67.99 34.57
CA GLY A 48 8.73 66.73 35.04
C GLY A 48 7.79 65.53 34.91
N ARG A 49 6.50 65.72 35.23
CA ARG A 49 5.45 64.69 35.03
C ARG A 49 5.17 64.44 33.56
N GLU A 50 4.99 65.50 32.77
CA GLU A 50 4.80 65.40 31.31
C GLU A 50 5.97 64.68 30.64
N ARG A 51 7.21 64.98 31.07
CA ARG A 51 8.42 64.27 30.63
C ARG A 51 8.38 62.78 31.02
N GLN A 52 7.98 62.43 32.25
CA GLN A 52 7.87 61.03 32.67
C GLN A 52 6.80 60.26 31.88
N GLU A 53 5.67 60.89 31.57
CA GLU A 53 4.65 60.31 30.68
C GLU A 53 5.16 60.11 29.25
N LEU A 54 5.89 61.07 28.69
CA LEU A 54 6.50 60.92 27.36
C LEU A 54 7.59 59.84 27.37
N GLU A 55 8.41 59.76 28.41
CA GLU A 55 9.41 58.70 28.57
C GLU A 55 8.80 57.30 28.76
N SER A 56 7.60 57.17 29.34
CA SER A 56 6.90 55.88 29.45
C SER A 56 6.23 55.48 28.14
N ARG A 57 5.57 56.43 27.45
CA ARG A 57 5.01 56.22 26.10
C ARG A 57 6.09 55.87 25.08
N LEU A 58 7.26 56.52 25.14
CA LEU A 58 8.41 56.17 24.29
C LEU A 58 8.92 54.75 24.55
N ARG A 59 8.96 54.30 25.82
CA ARG A 59 9.33 52.91 26.15
C ARG A 59 8.34 51.89 25.58
N GLY A 60 7.03 52.08 25.78
CA GLY A 60 6.01 51.20 25.19
C GLY A 60 6.03 51.18 23.65
N LEU A 61 6.37 52.29 22.99
CA LEU A 61 6.58 52.35 21.53
C LEU A 61 7.87 51.64 21.09
N GLN A 62 8.94 51.67 21.89
CA GLN A 62 10.16 50.91 21.63
C GLN A 62 9.95 49.40 21.83
N GLU A 63 9.20 49.01 22.86
CA GLU A 63 8.88 47.61 23.18
C GLU A 63 7.98 47.00 22.09
N SER A 64 6.87 47.65 21.73
CA SER A 64 5.99 47.21 20.64
C SER A 64 6.68 47.20 19.27
N LEU A 65 7.60 48.14 19.00
CA LEU A 65 8.45 48.08 17.80
C LEU A 65 9.41 46.88 17.83
N ALA A 66 10.02 46.57 18.97
CA ALA A 66 10.88 45.40 19.12
C ALA A 66 10.10 44.09 19.00
N GLU A 67 8.87 44.04 19.48
CA GLU A 67 7.96 42.90 19.30
C GLU A 67 7.54 42.72 17.84
N ALA A 68 7.15 43.80 17.15
CA ALA A 68 6.90 43.77 15.73
C ALA A 68 8.13 43.28 14.93
N GLN A 69 9.33 43.74 15.28
CA GLN A 69 10.57 43.25 14.66
C GLN A 69 10.84 41.76 14.94
N ARG A 70 10.51 41.25 16.13
CA ARG A 70 10.60 39.80 16.45
C ARG A 70 9.58 39.00 15.65
N ALA A 71 8.34 39.49 15.52
CA ALA A 71 7.29 38.86 14.72
C ALA A 71 7.66 38.79 13.23
N TRP A 72 8.17 39.90 12.66
CA TRP A 72 8.68 39.93 11.28
C TRP A 72 9.84 38.96 11.03
N ARG A 73 10.75 38.78 12.00
CA ARG A 73 11.82 37.77 11.89
C ARG A 73 11.28 36.35 11.90
N ARG A 74 10.38 36.02 12.83
CA ARG A 74 9.72 34.70 12.88
C ARG A 74 8.97 34.39 11.58
N ALA A 75 8.20 35.35 11.07
CA ALA A 75 7.50 35.19 9.79
C ALA A 75 8.46 34.98 8.61
N ALA A 76 9.61 35.67 8.59
CA ALA A 76 10.64 35.46 7.57
C ALA A 76 11.35 34.09 7.70
N GLU A 77 11.60 33.63 8.93
CA GLU A 77 12.16 32.31 9.24
C GLU A 77 11.17 31.19 8.85
N GLU A 78 9.87 31.38 9.11
CA GLU A 78 8.78 30.48 8.71
C GLU A 78 8.61 30.41 7.19
N VAL A 79 8.67 31.55 6.49
CA VAL A 79 8.65 31.61 5.02
C VAL A 79 9.87 30.89 4.44
N ALA A 80 11.08 31.16 4.92
CA ALA A 80 12.30 30.49 4.45
C ALA A 80 12.27 28.96 4.72
N ALA A 81 11.71 28.53 5.85
CA ALA A 81 11.48 27.12 6.13
C ALA A 81 10.41 26.51 5.20
N GLY A 82 9.38 27.28 4.82
CA GLY A 82 8.39 26.90 3.81
C GLY A 82 9.00 26.74 2.43
N GLU A 83 9.86 27.67 2.00
CA GLU A 83 10.58 27.62 0.72
C GLU A 83 11.54 26.41 0.66
N SER A 84 12.28 26.13 1.75
CA SER A 84 13.12 24.93 1.84
C SER A 84 12.30 23.64 1.70
N ARG A 85 11.16 23.54 2.41
CA ARG A 85 10.25 22.40 2.31
C ARG A 85 9.64 22.26 0.90
N ALA A 86 9.34 23.37 0.24
CA ALA A 86 8.86 23.35 -1.14
C ALA A 86 9.92 22.82 -2.11
N ALA A 87 11.19 23.24 -1.97
CA ALA A 87 12.31 22.73 -2.77
C ALA A 87 12.62 21.24 -2.48
N GLU A 88 12.49 20.79 -1.23
CA GLU A 88 12.57 19.38 -0.86
C GLU A 88 11.44 18.54 -1.48
N LEU A 89 10.20 19.07 -1.49
CA LEU A 89 9.07 18.40 -2.14
C LEU A 89 9.22 18.38 -3.67
N GLU A 90 9.71 19.45 -4.29
CA GLU A 90 9.94 19.49 -5.74
C GLU A 90 11.07 18.54 -6.16
N THR A 91 12.18 18.48 -5.40
CA THR A 91 13.26 17.52 -5.68
C THR A 91 12.83 16.06 -5.46
N ARG A 92 11.95 15.78 -4.48
CA ARG A 92 11.29 14.47 -4.32
C ARG A 92 10.32 14.16 -5.47
N ALA A 93 9.53 15.14 -5.92
CA ALA A 93 8.63 14.95 -7.06
C ALA A 93 9.41 14.59 -8.32
N ARG A 94 10.44 15.38 -8.67
CA ARG A 94 11.32 15.10 -9.81
C ARG A 94 12.03 13.75 -9.68
N SER A 95 12.42 13.31 -8.48
CA SER A 95 13.05 11.99 -8.30
C SER A 95 12.04 10.83 -8.46
N ALA A 96 10.79 11.02 -8.04
CA ALA A 96 9.69 10.08 -8.28
C ALA A 96 9.30 10.02 -9.77
N GLU A 97 9.22 11.16 -10.47
CA GLU A 97 9.00 11.22 -11.92
C GLU A 97 10.07 10.40 -12.66
N ASN A 98 11.36 10.71 -12.43
CA ASN A 98 12.49 9.95 -12.99
C ASN A 98 12.44 8.44 -12.65
N ALA A 99 11.99 8.07 -11.44
CA ALA A 99 11.80 6.67 -11.05
C ALA A 99 10.66 5.99 -11.84
N THR A 100 9.56 6.70 -12.11
CA THR A 100 8.48 6.17 -12.96
C THR A 100 8.88 6.11 -14.44
N GLU A 101 9.69 7.03 -14.94
CA GLU A 101 10.19 6.99 -16.33
C GLU A 101 11.20 5.87 -16.54
N THR A 102 12.13 5.67 -15.61
CA THR A 102 13.07 4.53 -15.65
C THR A 102 12.33 3.20 -15.53
N ALA A 103 11.35 3.07 -14.63
CA ALA A 103 10.50 1.88 -14.56
C ALA A 103 9.72 1.63 -15.87
N ARG A 104 9.14 2.67 -16.49
CA ARG A 104 8.48 2.58 -17.80
C ARG A 104 9.45 2.10 -18.90
N ALA A 105 10.66 2.63 -18.93
CA ALA A 105 11.69 2.22 -19.89
C ALA A 105 12.14 0.76 -19.67
N GLU A 106 12.26 0.30 -18.43
CA GLU A 106 12.53 -1.11 -18.11
C GLU A 106 11.38 -2.03 -18.52
N PHE A 107 10.12 -1.65 -18.27
CA PHE A 107 8.96 -2.40 -18.74
C PHE A 107 8.90 -2.46 -20.28
N GLN A 108 9.16 -1.35 -20.97
CA GLN A 108 9.20 -1.30 -22.42
C GLN A 108 10.34 -2.16 -23.00
N SER A 109 11.54 -2.11 -22.42
CA SER A 109 12.66 -2.95 -22.81
C SER A 109 12.39 -4.45 -22.57
N ARG A 110 11.66 -4.79 -21.50
CA ARG A 110 11.18 -6.16 -21.24
C ARG A 110 10.13 -6.63 -22.24
N LEU A 111 9.21 -5.75 -22.67
CA LEU A 111 8.25 -6.06 -23.73
C LEU A 111 8.97 -6.32 -25.06
N GLU A 112 9.88 -5.43 -25.47
CA GLU A 112 10.70 -5.66 -26.67
C GLU A 112 11.53 -6.95 -26.62
N ALA A 113 12.02 -7.35 -25.43
CA ALA A 113 12.72 -8.62 -25.27
C ALA A 113 11.78 -9.82 -25.44
N ARG A 114 10.56 -9.75 -24.88
CA ARG A 114 9.51 -10.77 -25.07
C ARG A 114 9.05 -10.85 -26.52
N ASP A 115 8.91 -9.73 -27.22
CA ASP A 115 8.55 -9.70 -28.64
C ASP A 115 9.64 -10.36 -29.51
N ARG A 116 10.92 -10.16 -29.18
CA ARG A 116 12.05 -10.87 -29.81
C ARG A 116 12.04 -12.37 -29.52
N GLU A 117 11.81 -12.78 -28.27
CA GLU A 117 11.65 -14.20 -27.90
C GLU A 117 10.49 -14.86 -28.66
N VAL A 118 9.37 -14.15 -28.86
CA VAL A 118 8.23 -14.62 -29.67
C VAL A 118 8.60 -14.72 -31.15
N GLN A 119 9.39 -13.78 -31.69
CA GLN A 119 9.91 -13.86 -33.06
C GLN A 119 10.84 -15.06 -33.25
N GLU A 120 11.81 -15.28 -32.35
CA GLU A 120 12.70 -16.44 -32.36
C GLU A 120 11.93 -17.77 -32.29
N VAL A 121 10.91 -17.86 -31.44
CA VAL A 121 10.04 -19.04 -31.35
C VAL A 121 9.23 -19.26 -32.64
N ASN A 122 8.75 -18.20 -33.28
CA ASN A 122 8.05 -18.30 -34.56
C ASN A 122 8.99 -18.75 -35.70
N GLU A 123 10.21 -18.22 -35.77
CA GLU A 123 11.23 -18.64 -36.75
C GLU A 123 11.61 -20.12 -36.58
N LEU A 124 11.81 -20.58 -35.34
CA LEU A 124 12.06 -21.99 -35.04
C LEU A 124 10.86 -22.89 -35.40
N LEU A 125 9.64 -22.38 -35.25
CA LEU A 125 8.41 -23.10 -35.60
C LEU A 125 8.21 -23.17 -37.13
N GLU A 126 8.54 -22.12 -37.87
CA GLU A 126 8.66 -22.15 -39.34
C GLU A 126 9.75 -23.11 -39.80
N GLU A 127 10.95 -23.11 -39.20
CA GLU A 127 11.99 -24.09 -39.52
C GLU A 127 11.52 -25.52 -39.30
N MET A 128 10.79 -25.79 -38.21
CA MET A 128 10.22 -27.10 -37.93
C MET A 128 9.16 -27.50 -38.96
N GLN A 129 8.31 -26.58 -39.41
CA GLN A 129 7.36 -26.82 -40.49
C GLN A 129 8.06 -27.12 -41.83
N ARG A 130 9.11 -26.36 -42.17
CA ARG A 130 9.94 -26.61 -43.37
C ARG A 130 10.57 -28.00 -43.31
N LYS A 131 11.25 -28.34 -42.21
CA LYS A 131 11.85 -29.68 -41.97
C LYS A 131 10.82 -30.81 -42.03
N GLN A 132 9.59 -30.59 -41.57
CA GLN A 132 8.49 -31.56 -41.72
C GLN A 132 8.03 -31.72 -43.19
N SER A 133 7.99 -30.62 -43.95
CA SER A 133 7.70 -30.67 -45.39
C SER A 133 8.80 -31.42 -46.15
N ASP A 134 10.07 -31.08 -45.91
CA ASP A 134 11.24 -31.70 -46.54
C ASP A 134 11.28 -33.22 -46.27
N LEU A 135 11.09 -33.64 -45.02
CA LEU A 135 10.97 -35.05 -44.65
C LEU A 135 9.76 -35.74 -45.30
N GLY A 136 8.65 -35.01 -45.46
CA GLY A 136 7.48 -35.49 -46.19
C GLY A 136 7.74 -35.69 -47.69
N GLU A 137 8.54 -34.82 -48.32
CA GLU A 137 8.95 -34.93 -49.71
C GLU A 137 10.01 -36.00 -49.94
N GLU A 138 10.95 -36.18 -49.01
CA GLU A 138 11.84 -37.35 -48.96
C GLU A 138 11.04 -38.65 -48.86
N GLN A 139 10.04 -38.73 -47.98
CA GLN A 139 9.20 -39.92 -47.84
C GLN A 139 8.40 -40.21 -49.13
N LYS A 140 7.78 -39.20 -49.75
CA LYS A 140 7.12 -39.32 -51.07
C LYS A 140 8.11 -39.83 -52.13
N SER A 141 9.34 -39.30 -52.15
CA SER A 141 10.38 -39.66 -53.11
C SER A 141 10.90 -41.09 -52.93
N ARG A 142 11.12 -41.51 -51.67
CA ARG A 142 11.47 -42.90 -51.32
C ARG A 142 10.36 -43.87 -51.73
N ILE A 143 9.09 -43.53 -51.49
CA ILE A 143 7.92 -44.32 -51.93
C ILE A 143 7.85 -44.39 -53.46
N ALA A 144 8.11 -43.29 -54.18
CA ALA A 144 8.13 -43.27 -55.64
C ALA A 144 9.24 -44.15 -56.22
N LEU A 145 10.44 -44.15 -55.63
CA LEU A 145 11.54 -45.04 -56.00
C LEU A 145 11.17 -46.52 -55.75
N ILE A 146 10.60 -46.84 -54.58
CA ILE A 146 10.14 -48.19 -54.25
C ILE A 146 9.08 -48.67 -55.26
N LYS A 147 8.13 -47.80 -55.65
CA LYS A 147 7.15 -48.10 -56.72
C LYS A 147 7.84 -48.38 -58.06
N GLN A 148 8.81 -47.56 -58.48
CA GLN A 148 9.56 -47.81 -59.72
C GLN A 148 10.34 -49.13 -59.69
N VAL A 149 10.89 -49.53 -58.53
CA VAL A 149 11.56 -50.83 -58.39
C VAL A 149 10.57 -51.97 -58.54
N HIS A 150 9.45 -51.95 -57.81
CA HIS A 150 8.39 -52.97 -57.92
C HIS A 150 7.77 -53.03 -59.32
N GLU A 151 7.62 -51.90 -60.02
CA GLU A 151 7.19 -51.88 -61.42
C GLU A 151 8.23 -52.49 -62.37
N ARG A 152 9.53 -52.26 -62.14
CA ARG A 152 10.61 -52.85 -62.95
C ARG A 152 10.75 -54.34 -62.70
N GLU A 153 10.57 -54.79 -61.46
CA GLU A 153 10.57 -56.21 -61.08
C GLU A 153 9.36 -56.92 -61.70
N ARG A 154 8.14 -56.39 -61.53
CA ARG A 154 6.95 -56.93 -62.22
C ARG A 154 7.07 -56.93 -63.76
N ARG A 155 7.72 -55.93 -64.35
CA ARG A 155 8.01 -55.92 -65.80
C ARG A 155 9.05 -56.97 -66.21
N ARG A 156 9.96 -57.37 -65.32
CA ARG A 156 10.89 -58.50 -65.55
C ARG A 156 10.16 -59.82 -65.39
N GLU A 157 9.46 -60.04 -64.27
CA GLU A 157 8.65 -61.24 -64.01
C GLU A 157 7.69 -61.54 -65.17
N MET A 158 6.97 -60.51 -65.66
CA MET A 158 6.06 -60.66 -66.81
C MET A 158 6.76 -60.88 -68.15
N ALA A 159 8.01 -60.43 -68.33
CA ALA A 159 8.80 -60.68 -69.53
C ALA A 159 9.50 -62.05 -69.49
N GLU A 160 9.92 -62.51 -68.31
CA GLU A 160 10.46 -63.84 -68.05
C GLU A 160 9.37 -64.90 -68.27
N LEU A 161 8.18 -64.71 -67.68
CA LEU A 161 7.00 -65.57 -67.93
C LEU A 161 6.52 -65.53 -69.40
N ALA A 162 6.78 -64.46 -70.15
CA ALA A 162 6.51 -64.41 -71.58
C ALA A 162 7.56 -65.19 -72.38
N ALA A 163 8.84 -65.00 -72.09
CA ALA A 163 9.94 -65.73 -72.73
C ALA A 163 9.92 -67.24 -72.43
N GLU A 164 9.51 -67.65 -71.23
CA GLU A 164 9.26 -69.05 -70.88
C GLU A 164 8.16 -69.65 -71.77
N ARG A 165 7.03 -68.95 -71.93
CA ARG A 165 5.93 -69.39 -72.82
C ARG A 165 6.35 -69.43 -74.29
N GLU A 166 7.11 -68.45 -74.77
CA GLU A 166 7.66 -68.45 -76.13
C GLU A 166 8.63 -69.62 -76.35
N ALA A 167 9.44 -69.96 -75.33
CA ALA A 167 10.33 -71.13 -75.37
C ALA A 167 9.58 -72.47 -75.29
N GLU A 168 8.49 -72.56 -74.50
CA GLU A 168 7.61 -73.74 -74.46
C GLU A 168 6.88 -73.94 -75.78
N LEU A 169 6.31 -72.88 -76.36
CA LEU A 169 5.71 -72.90 -77.70
C LEU A 169 6.74 -73.32 -78.76
N SER A 170 7.96 -72.77 -78.71
CA SER A 170 9.05 -73.14 -79.63
C SER A 170 9.47 -74.61 -79.51
N ARG A 171 9.40 -75.21 -78.31
CA ARG A 171 9.66 -76.65 -78.09
C ARG A 171 8.52 -77.49 -78.65
N LEU A 172 7.28 -77.17 -78.34
CA LEU A 172 6.10 -77.89 -78.85
C LEU A 172 6.03 -77.82 -80.39
N GLU A 173 6.41 -76.69 -80.98
CA GLU A 173 6.58 -76.56 -82.43
C GLU A 173 7.69 -77.45 -83.00
N ALA A 174 8.80 -77.63 -82.28
CA ALA A 174 9.90 -78.50 -82.72
C ALA A 174 9.51 -79.99 -82.60
N GLU A 175 8.94 -80.40 -81.47
CA GLU A 175 8.41 -81.74 -81.24
C GLU A 175 7.33 -82.12 -82.28
N LEU A 176 6.47 -81.16 -82.67
CA LEU A 176 5.49 -81.35 -83.73
C LEU A 176 6.15 -81.53 -85.11
N LYS A 177 7.20 -80.76 -85.42
CA LYS A 177 7.96 -80.89 -86.69
C LYS A 177 8.69 -82.22 -86.77
N GLU A 178 9.39 -82.63 -85.71
CA GLU A 178 10.03 -83.96 -85.62
C GLU A 178 9.01 -85.10 -85.74
N GLY A 179 7.83 -84.96 -85.13
CA GLY A 179 6.73 -85.92 -85.27
C GLY A 179 6.18 -86.02 -86.69
N MET A 180 6.02 -84.88 -87.39
CA MET A 180 5.60 -84.85 -88.80
C MET A 180 6.67 -85.43 -89.74
N GLU A 181 7.95 -85.13 -89.51
CA GLU A 181 9.06 -85.70 -90.29
C GLU A 181 9.18 -87.21 -90.10
N ALA A 182 9.01 -87.72 -88.87
CA ALA A 182 8.98 -89.14 -88.58
C ALA A 182 7.78 -89.85 -89.25
N ALA A 183 6.60 -89.21 -89.26
CA ALA A 183 5.42 -89.72 -89.96
C ALA A 183 5.66 -89.83 -91.47
N HIS A 184 6.13 -88.76 -92.13
CA HIS A 184 6.43 -88.78 -93.55
C HIS A 184 7.54 -89.78 -93.94
N GLN A 185 8.52 -90.01 -93.06
CA GLN A 185 9.53 -91.06 -93.29
C GLN A 185 8.93 -92.47 -93.23
N ALA A 186 7.99 -92.72 -92.30
CA ALA A 186 7.25 -93.98 -92.25
C ALA A 186 6.33 -94.18 -93.46
N GLU A 187 5.61 -93.14 -93.88
CA GLU A 187 4.76 -93.14 -95.09
C GLU A 187 5.59 -93.39 -96.36
N LEU A 188 6.79 -92.79 -96.49
CA LEU A 188 7.67 -93.01 -97.63
C LEU A 188 8.17 -94.46 -97.70
N LEU A 189 8.53 -95.07 -96.57
CA LEU A 189 8.91 -96.49 -96.50
C LEU A 189 7.72 -97.39 -96.82
N GLN A 190 6.52 -97.07 -96.33
CA GLN A 190 5.29 -97.79 -96.66
C GLN A 190 4.99 -97.72 -98.16
N ALA A 191 5.06 -96.54 -98.77
CA ALA A 191 4.87 -96.34 -100.20
C ALA A 191 5.90 -97.12 -101.05
N GLN A 192 7.16 -97.19 -100.61
CA GLN A 192 8.18 -98.03 -101.27
C GLN A 192 7.83 -99.53 -101.23
N THR A 193 7.30 -100.04 -100.10
CA THR A 193 6.84 -101.44 -100.04
C THR A 193 5.61 -101.67 -100.93
N GLN A 194 4.66 -100.74 -100.97
CA GLN A 194 3.50 -100.81 -101.86
C GLN A 194 3.93 -100.83 -103.33
N HIS A 195 4.85 -99.95 -103.74
CA HIS A 195 5.33 -99.90 -105.12
C HIS A 195 6.08 -101.18 -105.54
N SER A 196 6.74 -101.87 -104.58
CA SER A 196 7.35 -103.18 -104.85
C SER A 196 6.32 -104.28 -105.15
N LEU A 197 5.16 -104.25 -104.48
CA LEU A 197 4.03 -105.15 -104.72
C LEU A 197 3.30 -104.77 -106.02
N GLU A 198 3.13 -103.48 -106.29
CA GLU A 198 2.56 -102.98 -107.54
C GLU A 198 3.35 -103.46 -108.77
N LEU A 199 4.69 -103.47 -108.70
CA LEU A 199 5.54 -104.01 -109.76
C LEU A 199 5.37 -105.52 -109.98
N GLU A 200 5.02 -106.31 -108.96
CA GLU A 200 4.60 -107.71 -109.15
C GLU A 200 3.20 -107.82 -109.77
N THR A 201 2.23 -107.00 -109.33
CA THR A 201 0.87 -107.03 -109.92
C THR A 201 0.86 -106.55 -111.37
N LEU A 202 1.70 -105.58 -111.76
CA LEU A 202 1.87 -105.13 -113.14
C LEU A 202 2.48 -106.21 -114.03
N ARG A 203 3.35 -107.05 -113.45
CA ARG A 203 3.91 -108.25 -114.10
C ARG A 203 2.82 -109.26 -114.46
N LEU A 204 1.74 -109.32 -113.68
CA LEU A 204 0.58 -110.18 -113.91
C LEU A 204 -0.46 -109.51 -114.83
N SER A 205 -0.67 -108.19 -114.71
CA SER A 205 -1.71 -107.45 -115.45
C SER A 205 -1.50 -107.40 -116.97
N LEU A 206 -0.24 -107.56 -117.44
CA LEU A 206 0.10 -107.65 -118.87
C LEU A 206 -0.63 -108.79 -119.61
N THR A 207 -1.19 -109.78 -118.89
CA THR A 207 -2.00 -110.86 -119.45
C THR A 207 -3.46 -110.48 -119.78
N ASN A 208 -3.98 -109.38 -119.20
CA ASN A 208 -5.42 -109.10 -119.11
C ASN A 208 -5.88 -107.84 -119.86
N GLN A 209 -5.27 -107.50 -121.00
CA GLN A 209 -5.64 -106.29 -121.76
C GLN A 209 -7.10 -106.23 -122.23
N HIS A 210 -7.81 -107.38 -122.35
CA HIS A 210 -9.24 -107.42 -122.65
C HIS A 210 -10.18 -107.19 -121.43
N ALA A 211 -9.65 -107.07 -120.20
CA ALA A 211 -10.45 -106.71 -119.02
C ALA A 211 -10.63 -105.19 -118.87
N LEU A 212 -9.62 -104.41 -119.30
CA LEU A 212 -9.53 -102.96 -119.08
C LEU A 212 -10.67 -102.16 -119.75
N GLU A 213 -11.19 -102.63 -120.88
CA GLU A 213 -12.28 -101.96 -121.61
C GLU A 213 -13.65 -102.06 -120.90
N LEU A 214 -13.85 -103.08 -120.06
CA LEU A 214 -15.02 -103.18 -119.16
C LEU A 214 -14.75 -102.48 -117.82
N GLU A 215 -13.52 -102.56 -117.33
CA GLU A 215 -13.14 -101.97 -116.04
C GLU A 215 -13.14 -100.43 -116.06
N THR A 216 -12.73 -99.81 -117.17
CA THR A 216 -12.81 -98.35 -117.35
C THR A 216 -14.24 -97.80 -117.25
N MET A 217 -15.25 -98.52 -117.74
CA MET A 217 -16.66 -98.16 -117.55
C MET A 217 -17.17 -98.41 -116.12
N ARG A 218 -16.59 -99.38 -115.39
CA ARG A 218 -16.89 -99.61 -113.96
C ARG A 218 -16.30 -98.50 -113.08
N LEU A 219 -15.08 -98.06 -113.39
CA LEU A 219 -14.34 -97.07 -112.62
C LEU A 219 -14.94 -95.66 -112.72
N SER A 220 -15.46 -95.25 -113.88
CA SER A 220 -16.10 -93.94 -114.00
C SER A 220 -17.34 -93.79 -113.11
N LEU A 221 -18.18 -94.84 -113.04
CA LEU A 221 -19.40 -94.85 -112.21
C LEU A 221 -19.08 -94.88 -110.71
N THR A 222 -18.08 -95.67 -110.30
CA THR A 222 -17.64 -95.73 -108.90
C THR A 222 -16.97 -94.43 -108.43
N ASN A 223 -16.23 -93.75 -109.32
CA ASN A 223 -15.65 -92.44 -109.00
C ASN A 223 -16.71 -91.33 -108.81
N GLN A 224 -17.83 -91.38 -109.54
CA GLN A 224 -18.94 -90.45 -109.33
C GLN A 224 -19.57 -90.65 -107.94
N HIS A 225 -19.91 -91.88 -107.57
CA HIS A 225 -20.46 -92.17 -106.25
C HIS A 225 -19.47 -91.93 -105.09
N ALA A 226 -18.16 -92.12 -105.32
CA ALA A 226 -17.14 -91.76 -104.34
C ALA A 226 -17.14 -90.24 -104.07
N LEU A 227 -17.22 -89.42 -105.13
CA LEU A 227 -17.29 -87.96 -105.02
C LEU A 227 -18.58 -87.49 -104.32
N GLU A 228 -19.73 -88.10 -104.62
CA GLU A 228 -21.00 -87.82 -103.93
C GLU A 228 -20.91 -88.15 -102.42
N LEU A 229 -20.32 -89.28 -102.05
CA LEU A 229 -20.11 -89.67 -100.65
C LEU A 229 -19.12 -88.74 -99.93
N GLU A 230 -18.06 -88.28 -100.61
CA GLU A 230 -17.09 -87.33 -100.06
C GLU A 230 -17.69 -85.93 -99.87
N GLN A 231 -18.51 -85.46 -100.82
CA GLN A 231 -19.29 -84.23 -100.67
C GLN A 231 -20.29 -84.33 -99.51
N CYS A 232 -21.00 -85.46 -99.37
CA CYS A 232 -21.93 -85.68 -98.26
C CYS A 232 -21.21 -85.74 -96.90
N ARG A 233 -20.07 -86.42 -96.82
CA ARG A 233 -19.24 -86.51 -95.59
C ARG A 233 -18.65 -85.15 -95.20
N SER A 234 -18.08 -84.41 -96.15
CA SER A 234 -17.50 -83.09 -95.88
C SER A 234 -18.56 -82.03 -95.55
N ALA A 235 -19.77 -82.13 -96.10
CA ALA A 235 -20.91 -81.34 -95.64
C ALA A 235 -21.30 -81.70 -94.20
N GLN A 236 -21.40 -82.99 -93.86
CA GLN A 236 -21.71 -83.43 -92.50
C GLN A 236 -20.64 -82.99 -91.48
N GLN A 237 -19.36 -83.10 -91.83
CA GLN A 237 -18.24 -82.64 -91.01
C GLN A 237 -18.34 -81.13 -90.73
N ARG A 238 -18.52 -80.30 -91.77
CA ARG A 238 -18.71 -78.84 -91.62
C ARG A 238 -19.91 -78.50 -90.75
N HIS A 239 -21.02 -79.24 -90.86
CA HIS A 239 -22.18 -79.03 -89.97
C HIS A 239 -21.88 -79.41 -88.52
N THR A 240 -21.12 -80.48 -88.25
CA THR A 240 -20.69 -80.81 -86.88
C THR A 240 -19.66 -79.82 -86.33
N GLU A 241 -18.75 -79.32 -87.17
CA GLU A 241 -17.74 -78.31 -86.80
C GLU A 241 -18.40 -76.97 -86.50
N ALA A 242 -19.35 -76.52 -87.34
CA ALA A 242 -20.15 -75.32 -87.12
C ALA A 242 -20.96 -75.39 -85.81
N ALA A 243 -21.66 -76.50 -85.58
CA ALA A 243 -22.41 -76.71 -84.33
C ALA A 243 -21.48 -76.72 -83.09
N LEU A 244 -20.27 -77.27 -83.21
CA LEU A 244 -19.29 -77.27 -82.13
C LEU A 244 -18.65 -75.89 -81.91
N SER A 245 -18.45 -75.06 -82.95
CA SER A 245 -18.01 -73.67 -82.79
C SER A 245 -19.11 -72.79 -82.20
N GLU A 246 -20.36 -72.89 -82.66
CA GLU A 246 -21.50 -72.16 -82.08
C GLU A 246 -21.69 -72.50 -80.59
N GLN A 247 -21.54 -73.78 -80.20
CA GLN A 247 -21.57 -74.18 -78.80
C GLN A 247 -20.39 -73.60 -78.00
N ARG A 248 -19.17 -73.62 -78.54
CA ARG A 248 -17.99 -73.02 -77.88
C ARG A 248 -18.15 -71.51 -77.70
N GLU A 249 -18.56 -70.78 -78.75
CA GLU A 249 -18.82 -69.34 -78.69
C GLU A 249 -19.91 -69.02 -77.67
N SER A 250 -20.96 -69.83 -77.57
CA SER A 250 -22.01 -69.65 -76.53
C SER A 250 -21.49 -69.87 -75.10
N LEU A 251 -20.58 -70.82 -74.89
CA LEU A 251 -19.95 -71.09 -73.59
C LEU A 251 -18.92 -70.01 -73.23
N GLU A 252 -18.11 -69.57 -74.19
CA GLU A 252 -17.15 -68.48 -74.00
C GLU A 252 -17.86 -67.14 -73.75
N ALA A 253 -18.98 -66.88 -74.43
CA ALA A 253 -19.84 -65.72 -74.13
C ALA A 253 -20.47 -65.82 -72.73
N GLY A 254 -20.92 -67.01 -72.31
CA GLY A 254 -21.39 -67.27 -70.95
C GLY A 254 -20.31 -67.00 -69.90
N TRP A 255 -19.12 -67.57 -70.07
CA TRP A 255 -17.98 -67.35 -69.16
C TRP A 255 -17.48 -65.90 -69.17
N ALA A 256 -17.57 -65.19 -70.30
CA ALA A 256 -17.27 -63.76 -70.37
C ALA A 256 -18.31 -62.94 -69.59
N GLN A 257 -19.60 -63.29 -69.69
CA GLN A 257 -20.67 -62.68 -68.89
C GLN A 257 -20.46 -62.95 -67.39
N ASP A 258 -20.22 -64.20 -66.99
CA ASP A 258 -20.02 -64.57 -65.58
C ASP A 258 -18.80 -63.87 -64.99
N ARG A 259 -17.69 -63.78 -65.73
CA ARG A 259 -16.51 -62.99 -65.34
C ARG A 259 -16.82 -61.50 -65.21
N ALA A 260 -17.61 -60.93 -66.12
CA ALA A 260 -18.00 -59.53 -66.06
C ALA A 260 -18.91 -59.26 -64.84
N GLN A 261 -19.87 -60.14 -64.54
CA GLN A 261 -20.71 -60.05 -63.35
C GLN A 261 -19.90 -60.18 -62.06
N LEU A 262 -18.98 -61.14 -61.98
CA LEU A 262 -18.14 -61.37 -60.80
C LEU A 262 -17.17 -60.21 -60.57
N HIS A 263 -16.57 -59.65 -61.62
CA HIS A 263 -15.76 -58.42 -61.50
C HIS A 263 -16.61 -57.19 -61.10
N ALA A 264 -17.84 -57.06 -61.60
CA ALA A 264 -18.74 -55.98 -61.19
C ALA A 264 -19.18 -56.11 -59.71
N GLN A 265 -19.41 -57.34 -59.23
CA GLN A 265 -19.68 -57.62 -57.81
C GLN A 265 -18.47 -57.26 -56.95
N GLN A 266 -17.27 -57.72 -57.32
CA GLN A 266 -16.02 -57.39 -56.62
C GLN A 266 -15.76 -55.88 -56.56
N GLN A 267 -15.99 -55.15 -57.66
CA GLN A 267 -15.85 -53.70 -57.67
C GLN A 267 -16.87 -53.03 -56.74
N ALA A 268 -18.15 -53.43 -56.80
CA ALA A 268 -19.18 -52.89 -55.92
C ALA A 268 -18.94 -53.21 -54.43
N GLU A 269 -18.28 -54.33 -54.10
CA GLU A 269 -17.85 -54.64 -52.73
C GLU A 269 -16.66 -53.79 -52.29
N LEU A 270 -15.66 -53.59 -53.16
CA LEU A 270 -14.54 -52.69 -52.91
C LEU A 270 -15.01 -51.24 -52.70
N ASP A 271 -15.93 -50.75 -53.53
CA ASP A 271 -16.51 -49.41 -53.44
C ASP A 271 -17.29 -49.26 -52.12
N ARG A 272 -18.14 -50.23 -51.76
CA ARG A 272 -18.85 -50.25 -50.45
C ARG A 272 -17.89 -50.22 -49.26
N VAL A 273 -16.81 -51.00 -49.30
CA VAL A 273 -15.80 -51.02 -48.24
C VAL A 273 -15.05 -49.69 -48.21
N HIS A 274 -14.79 -49.07 -49.36
CA HIS A 274 -14.16 -47.76 -49.43
C HIS A 274 -15.04 -46.66 -48.83
N ASP A 275 -16.33 -46.62 -49.21
CA ASP A 275 -17.31 -45.67 -48.67
C ASP A 275 -17.50 -45.85 -47.15
N GLN A 276 -17.61 -47.10 -46.67
CA GLN A 276 -17.67 -47.38 -45.22
C GLN A 276 -16.43 -46.88 -44.47
N ASN A 277 -15.23 -47.05 -45.04
CA ASN A 277 -14.00 -46.53 -44.46
C ASN A 277 -13.95 -44.98 -44.51
N GLN A 278 -14.41 -44.35 -45.59
CA GLN A 278 -14.53 -42.89 -45.66
C GLN A 278 -15.50 -42.35 -44.60
N ASP A 279 -16.67 -42.97 -44.43
CA ASP A 279 -17.67 -42.53 -43.46
C ASP A 279 -17.25 -42.80 -42.02
N GLN A 280 -16.53 -43.90 -41.73
CA GLN A 280 -15.89 -44.09 -40.44
C GLN A 280 -14.83 -43.01 -40.18
N ALA A 281 -13.97 -42.70 -41.16
CA ALA A 281 -12.98 -41.63 -41.02
C ALA A 281 -13.62 -40.24 -40.82
N ARG A 282 -14.71 -39.93 -41.53
CA ARG A 282 -15.51 -38.70 -41.33
C ARG A 282 -16.08 -38.63 -39.92
N ARG A 283 -16.67 -39.73 -39.40
CA ARG A 283 -17.22 -39.79 -38.04
C ARG A 283 -16.15 -39.59 -36.98
N VAL A 284 -15.01 -40.26 -37.10
CA VAL A 284 -13.88 -40.10 -36.17
C VAL A 284 -13.30 -38.68 -36.23
N GLN A 285 -13.17 -38.08 -37.42
CA GLN A 285 -12.77 -36.68 -37.54
C GLN A 285 -13.79 -35.70 -36.95
N GLN A 286 -15.09 -35.99 -37.05
CA GLN A 286 -16.14 -35.18 -36.44
C GLN A 286 -16.13 -35.32 -34.91
N GLN A 287 -15.95 -36.53 -34.39
CA GLN A 287 -15.79 -36.78 -32.95
C GLN A 287 -14.56 -36.05 -32.39
N HIS A 288 -13.39 -36.17 -33.02
CA HIS A 288 -12.20 -35.44 -32.57
C HIS A 288 -12.30 -33.91 -32.70
N ARG A 289 -13.18 -33.38 -33.56
CA ARG A 289 -13.52 -31.95 -33.57
C ARG A 289 -14.40 -31.61 -32.38
N GLN A 290 -15.47 -32.36 -32.15
CA GLN A 290 -16.37 -32.18 -31.01
C GLN A 290 -15.62 -32.28 -29.68
N GLU A 291 -14.82 -33.34 -29.47
CA GLU A 291 -13.95 -33.51 -28.30
C GLU A 291 -13.02 -32.30 -28.08
N LYS A 292 -12.45 -31.73 -29.15
CA LYS A 292 -11.59 -30.55 -29.07
C LYS A 292 -12.39 -29.29 -28.75
N ASP A 293 -13.53 -29.09 -29.40
CA ASP A 293 -14.38 -27.91 -29.23
C ASP A 293 -15.04 -27.91 -27.83
N ASP A 294 -15.40 -29.08 -27.30
CA ASP A 294 -15.90 -29.29 -25.93
C ASP A 294 -14.79 -29.06 -24.90
N LEU A 295 -13.59 -29.60 -25.10
CA LEU A 295 -12.42 -29.32 -24.23
C LEU A 295 -12.03 -27.83 -24.25
N ASN A 296 -12.18 -27.16 -25.40
CA ASN A 296 -11.92 -25.73 -25.52
C ASN A 296 -12.98 -24.91 -24.77
N GLN A 297 -14.27 -25.24 -24.91
CA GLN A 297 -15.36 -24.64 -24.13
C GLN A 297 -15.16 -24.88 -22.62
N GLU A 298 -14.74 -26.07 -22.20
CA GLU A 298 -14.41 -26.36 -20.81
C GLU A 298 -13.24 -25.51 -20.31
N TRP A 299 -12.17 -25.37 -21.11
CA TRP A 299 -11.02 -24.54 -20.76
C TRP A 299 -11.41 -23.07 -20.66
N GLU A 300 -12.14 -22.53 -21.64
CA GLU A 300 -12.67 -21.16 -21.61
C GLU A 300 -13.58 -20.94 -20.40
N ALA A 301 -14.51 -21.85 -20.10
CA ALA A 301 -15.39 -21.75 -18.94
C ALA A 301 -14.63 -21.82 -17.60
N ARG A 302 -13.54 -22.59 -17.51
CA ARG A 302 -12.64 -22.61 -16.34
C ARG A 302 -11.86 -21.30 -16.23
N MET A 303 -11.32 -20.80 -17.33
CA MET A 303 -10.59 -19.52 -17.38
C MET A 303 -11.47 -18.32 -17.04
N GLN A 304 -12.73 -18.28 -17.51
CA GLN A 304 -13.67 -17.23 -17.11
C GLN A 304 -14.06 -17.33 -15.63
N LYS A 305 -14.21 -18.54 -15.06
CA LYS A 305 -14.45 -18.72 -13.62
C LYS A 305 -13.28 -18.24 -12.78
N GLU A 306 -12.04 -18.55 -13.15
CA GLU A 306 -10.86 -18.04 -12.44
C GLU A 306 -10.65 -16.53 -12.66
N LYS A 307 -10.97 -15.99 -13.84
CA LYS A 307 -11.00 -14.54 -14.08
C LYS A 307 -11.99 -13.84 -13.15
N VAL A 308 -13.24 -14.31 -13.11
CA VAL A 308 -14.27 -13.74 -12.23
C VAL A 308 -13.87 -13.86 -10.76
N ARG A 309 -13.33 -15.00 -10.32
CA ARG A 309 -12.78 -15.15 -8.95
C ARG A 309 -11.67 -14.15 -8.64
N MET A 310 -10.76 -13.91 -9.58
CA MET A 310 -9.69 -12.92 -9.40
C MET A 310 -10.22 -11.50 -9.38
N GLU A 311 -11.23 -11.17 -10.19
CA GLU A 311 -11.90 -9.86 -10.20
C GLU A 311 -12.73 -9.65 -8.91
N GLU A 312 -13.41 -10.69 -8.40
CA GLU A 312 -14.10 -10.69 -7.09
C GLU A 312 -13.10 -10.51 -5.94
N LEU A 313 -11.98 -11.24 -5.93
CA LEU A 313 -10.93 -11.09 -4.92
C LEU A 313 -10.30 -9.69 -4.94
N GLN A 314 -10.07 -9.12 -6.13
CA GLN A 314 -9.57 -7.75 -6.28
C GLN A 314 -10.60 -6.71 -5.83
N ALA A 315 -11.88 -6.89 -6.17
CA ALA A 315 -12.97 -6.03 -5.68
C ALA A 315 -13.06 -6.06 -4.14
N ASN A 316 -13.08 -7.25 -3.55
CA ASN A 316 -13.11 -7.44 -2.09
C ASN A 316 -11.88 -6.81 -1.40
N GLN A 317 -10.68 -6.91 -2.00
CA GLN A 317 -9.47 -6.24 -1.48
C GLN A 317 -9.57 -4.71 -1.58
N ILE A 318 -10.07 -4.17 -2.69
CA ILE A 318 -10.28 -2.73 -2.87
C ILE A 318 -11.35 -2.20 -1.90
N GLU A 319 -12.40 -2.96 -1.63
CA GLU A 319 -13.45 -2.60 -0.67
C GLU A 319 -12.97 -2.70 0.78
N ALA A 320 -12.17 -3.71 1.12
CA ALA A 320 -11.50 -3.81 2.42
C ALA A 320 -10.57 -2.60 2.68
N LEU A 321 -9.68 -2.27 1.72
CA LEU A 321 -8.79 -1.11 1.82
C LEU A 321 -9.56 0.22 1.88
N ARG A 322 -10.69 0.35 1.17
CA ARG A 322 -11.59 1.51 1.30
C ARG A 322 -12.23 1.59 2.69
N ALA A 323 -12.67 0.46 3.25
CA ALA A 323 -13.26 0.42 4.58
C ALA A 323 -12.23 0.67 5.70
N GLU A 324 -10.99 0.24 5.51
CA GLU A 324 -9.86 0.57 6.39
C GLU A 324 -9.54 2.06 6.32
N TRP A 325 -9.34 2.62 5.12
CA TRP A 325 -9.12 4.06 4.93
C TRP A 325 -10.27 4.92 5.47
N GLN A 326 -11.53 4.48 5.30
CA GLN A 326 -12.69 5.17 5.86
C GLN A 326 -12.64 5.17 7.39
N ARG A 327 -12.35 4.05 8.04
CA ARG A 327 -12.17 3.98 9.51
C ARG A 327 -11.01 4.83 10.00
N GLU A 328 -9.91 4.92 9.26
CA GLU A 328 -8.78 5.80 9.61
C GLU A 328 -9.16 7.29 9.46
N SER A 329 -9.88 7.64 8.39
CA SER A 329 -10.47 8.98 8.19
C SER A 329 -11.43 9.35 9.32
N ASP A 330 -12.31 8.43 9.71
CA ASP A 330 -13.35 8.69 10.71
C ASP A 330 -12.73 8.81 12.11
N ARG A 331 -11.78 7.93 12.47
CA ARG A 331 -10.95 8.08 13.68
C ARG A 331 -10.18 9.39 13.72
N ALA A 332 -9.56 9.80 12.60
CA ALA A 332 -8.85 11.08 12.52
C ALA A 332 -9.80 12.28 12.69
N GLN A 333 -11.05 12.18 12.22
CA GLN A 333 -12.08 13.19 12.48
C GLN A 333 -12.53 13.18 13.95
N GLU A 334 -12.66 12.02 14.59
CA GLU A 334 -12.96 11.88 16.01
C GLU A 334 -11.84 12.43 16.90
N GLU A 335 -10.57 12.15 16.60
CA GLU A 335 -9.39 12.73 17.26
C GLU A 335 -9.32 14.26 17.10
N LEU A 336 -9.66 14.79 15.92
CA LEU A 336 -9.71 16.24 15.69
C LEU A 336 -10.89 16.87 16.42
N GLN A 337 -12.02 16.17 16.54
CA GLN A 337 -13.17 16.65 17.32
C GLN A 337 -12.94 16.58 18.83
N SER A 338 -12.25 15.56 19.36
CA SER A 338 -11.90 15.48 20.78
C SER A 338 -10.91 16.58 21.14
N ARG A 339 -9.81 16.74 20.38
CA ARG A 339 -8.85 17.85 20.58
C ARG A 339 -9.49 19.23 20.43
N LEU A 340 -10.51 19.37 19.57
CA LEU A 340 -11.27 20.61 19.45
C LEU A 340 -12.16 20.88 20.69
N LYS A 341 -12.77 19.84 21.29
CA LYS A 341 -13.49 19.96 22.57
C LYS A 341 -12.54 20.27 23.72
N GLU A 342 -11.46 19.49 23.88
CA GLU A 342 -10.41 19.70 24.89
C GLU A 342 -9.85 21.14 24.84
N THR A 343 -9.57 21.67 23.65
CA THR A 343 -9.09 23.06 23.49
C THR A 343 -10.18 24.11 23.73
N GLN A 344 -11.45 23.84 23.40
CA GLN A 344 -12.57 24.72 23.78
C GLN A 344 -12.80 24.73 25.30
N GLU A 345 -12.72 23.58 25.95
CA GLU A 345 -12.84 23.41 27.41
C GLU A 345 -11.68 24.11 28.12
N ALA A 346 -10.44 23.88 27.71
CA ALA A 346 -9.26 24.58 28.23
C ALA A 346 -9.34 26.11 28.03
N LEU A 347 -9.87 26.59 26.90
CA LEU A 347 -10.12 28.01 26.67
C LEU A 347 -11.26 28.55 27.55
N SER A 348 -12.30 27.76 27.82
CA SER A 348 -13.39 28.15 28.74
C SER A 348 -12.92 28.23 30.19
N ALA A 349 -12.11 27.27 30.64
CA ALA A 349 -11.47 27.28 31.95
C ALA A 349 -10.49 28.47 32.09
N SER A 350 -9.70 28.75 31.05
CA SER A 350 -8.83 29.92 31.00
C SER A 350 -9.60 31.24 31.07
N ARG A 351 -10.80 31.31 30.49
CA ARG A 351 -11.69 32.49 30.62
C ARG A 351 -12.27 32.61 32.02
N ALA A 352 -12.78 31.53 32.60
CA ALA A 352 -13.29 31.54 33.97
C ALA A 352 -12.21 31.96 34.98
N GLN A 353 -10.96 31.49 34.80
CA GLN A 353 -9.81 31.93 35.60
C GLN A 353 -9.47 33.42 35.40
N LEU A 354 -9.63 33.97 34.18
CA LEU A 354 -9.45 35.40 33.94
C LEU A 354 -10.58 36.23 34.57
N GLU A 355 -11.82 35.78 34.47
CA GLU A 355 -12.99 36.40 35.10
C GLU A 355 -12.85 36.39 36.64
N GLU A 356 -12.44 35.27 37.25
CA GLU A 356 -12.12 35.19 38.68
C GLU A 356 -10.97 36.14 39.07
N GLN A 357 -9.90 36.22 38.26
CA GLN A 357 -8.81 37.17 38.49
C GLN A 357 -9.25 38.63 38.35
N GLU A 358 -10.23 38.94 37.49
CA GLU A 358 -10.82 40.28 37.36
C GLU A 358 -11.76 40.60 38.52
N GLU A 359 -12.55 39.65 39.02
CA GLU A 359 -13.34 39.83 40.25
C GLU A 359 -12.45 39.99 41.49
N LEU A 360 -11.34 39.24 41.57
CA LEU A 360 -10.32 39.38 42.63
C LEU A 360 -9.53 40.70 42.53
N ARG A 361 -9.38 41.28 41.34
CA ARG A 361 -8.84 42.64 41.18
C ARG A 361 -9.89 43.68 41.61
N ALA A 362 -11.13 43.55 41.16
CA ALA A 362 -12.20 44.46 41.50
C ALA A 362 -12.55 44.45 43.00
N SER A 363 -12.44 43.31 43.70
CA SER A 363 -12.58 43.24 45.16
C SER A 363 -11.42 43.97 45.87
N ARG A 364 -10.17 43.72 45.48
CA ARG A 364 -8.99 44.44 45.99
C ARG A 364 -9.06 45.95 45.73
N GLU A 365 -9.56 46.38 44.57
CA GLU A 365 -9.78 47.81 44.27
C GLU A 365 -10.86 48.42 45.16
N ARG A 366 -11.97 47.71 45.41
CA ARG A 366 -13.01 48.14 46.38
C ARG A 366 -12.46 48.21 47.81
N GLU A 367 -11.57 47.31 48.19
CA GLU A 367 -10.89 47.33 49.50
C GLU A 367 -9.89 48.48 49.62
N LEU A 368 -9.07 48.73 48.59
CA LEU A 368 -8.17 49.89 48.54
C LEU A 368 -8.94 51.22 48.58
N LEU A 369 -10.12 51.30 47.94
CA LEU A 369 -11.01 52.44 48.04
C LEU A 369 -11.60 52.60 49.46
N ARG A 370 -12.07 51.52 50.09
CA ARG A 370 -12.56 51.54 51.49
C ARG A 370 -11.46 52.00 52.46
N LEU A 371 -10.27 51.41 52.38
CA LEU A 371 -9.10 51.81 53.19
C LEU A 371 -8.69 53.26 52.90
N GLY A 372 -8.81 53.71 51.64
CA GLY A 372 -8.60 55.12 51.26
C GLY A 372 -9.62 56.08 51.87
N GLU A 373 -10.89 55.69 51.92
CA GLU A 373 -11.94 56.43 52.62
C GLU A 373 -11.72 56.43 54.14
N GLU A 374 -11.41 55.29 54.74
CA GLU A 374 -11.14 55.16 56.18
C GLU A 374 -9.94 55.98 56.62
N LEU A 375 -8.83 55.94 55.87
CA LEU A 375 -7.67 56.82 56.08
C LEU A 375 -8.03 58.31 55.90
N SER A 376 -8.98 58.64 55.02
CA SER A 376 -9.44 60.03 54.82
C SER A 376 -10.36 60.49 55.95
N ARG A 377 -11.22 59.61 56.48
CA ARG A 377 -12.04 59.87 57.67
C ARG A 377 -11.16 60.02 58.90
N ALA A 378 -10.21 59.11 59.13
CA ALA A 378 -9.25 59.21 60.23
C ALA A 378 -8.37 60.47 60.17
N ARG A 379 -8.02 60.95 58.97
CA ARG A 379 -7.38 62.27 58.78
C ARG A 379 -8.32 63.42 59.16
N ALA A 380 -9.56 63.41 58.68
CA ALA A 380 -10.55 64.43 59.02
C ALA A 380 -10.88 64.46 60.53
N GLU A 381 -10.96 63.29 61.18
CA GLU A 381 -11.14 63.14 62.63
C GLU A 381 -9.92 63.66 63.41
N ARG A 382 -8.70 63.32 62.97
CA ARG A 382 -7.46 63.87 63.53
C ARG A 382 -7.42 65.39 63.39
N ASP A 383 -7.82 65.93 62.24
CA ASP A 383 -7.74 67.36 61.95
C ASP A 383 -8.85 68.14 62.68
N ALA A 384 -10.04 67.53 62.85
CA ALA A 384 -11.08 68.04 63.74
C ALA A 384 -10.67 67.99 65.22
N ALA A 385 -9.99 66.93 65.66
CA ALA A 385 -9.44 66.83 67.01
C ALA A 385 -8.28 67.82 67.23
N ALA A 386 -7.47 68.11 66.21
CA ALA A 386 -6.46 69.17 66.25
C ALA A 386 -7.11 70.56 66.33
N GLY A 387 -8.20 70.80 65.59
CA GLY A 387 -9.03 71.99 65.71
C GLY A 387 -9.62 72.15 67.11
N ALA A 388 -10.27 71.11 67.64
CA ALA A 388 -10.83 71.13 69.00
C ALA A 388 -9.76 71.34 70.09
N ASN A 389 -8.55 70.81 69.91
CA ASN A 389 -7.42 71.11 70.79
C ASN A 389 -6.94 72.57 70.65
N ALA A 390 -6.93 73.14 69.45
CA ALA A 390 -6.60 74.55 69.22
C ALA A 390 -7.66 75.48 69.86
N ASP A 391 -8.95 75.15 69.73
CA ASP A 391 -10.05 75.87 70.38
C ASP A 391 -9.97 75.76 71.91
N LEU A 392 -9.62 74.58 72.44
CA LEU A 392 -9.39 74.36 73.87
C LEU A 392 -8.19 75.19 74.38
N VAL A 393 -7.08 75.23 73.62
CA VAL A 393 -5.91 76.06 73.92
C VAL A 393 -6.26 77.55 73.86
N ALA A 394 -7.04 78.00 72.87
CA ALA A 394 -7.51 79.37 72.78
C ALA A 394 -8.45 79.74 73.95
N SER A 395 -9.33 78.82 74.36
CA SER A 395 -10.18 78.97 75.54
C SER A 395 -9.36 79.05 76.84
N HIS A 396 -8.35 78.19 77.01
CA HIS A 396 -7.43 78.25 78.14
C HIS A 396 -6.56 79.52 78.14
N GLN A 397 -6.14 80.02 76.98
CA GLN A 397 -5.46 81.32 76.85
C GLN A 397 -6.39 82.47 77.24
N GLY A 398 -7.63 82.50 76.74
CA GLY A 398 -8.63 83.49 77.12
C GLY A 398 -8.92 83.49 78.63
N ALA A 399 -9.10 82.31 79.23
CA ALA A 399 -9.29 82.17 80.68
C ALA A 399 -8.04 82.59 81.47
N LEU A 400 -6.83 82.37 80.95
CA LEU A 400 -5.59 82.86 81.56
C LEU A 400 -5.48 84.39 81.45
N GLN A 401 -5.89 84.98 80.33
CA GLN A 401 -6.03 86.43 80.14
C GLN A 401 -6.98 87.02 81.20
N GLU A 402 -8.18 86.45 81.37
CA GLU A 402 -9.13 86.90 82.40
C GLU A 402 -8.55 86.82 83.81
N GLN A 403 -7.77 85.78 84.13
CA GLN A 403 -7.12 85.67 85.45
C GLN A 403 -5.97 86.69 85.61
N GLN A 404 -5.23 87.02 84.55
CA GLN A 404 -4.23 88.09 84.58
C GLN A 404 -4.88 89.47 84.77
N ASP A 405 -6.01 89.74 84.12
CA ASP A 405 -6.74 91.01 84.29
C ASP A 405 -7.46 91.10 85.65
N ARG A 406 -7.95 89.98 86.19
CA ARG A 406 -8.40 89.91 87.60
C ARG A 406 -7.26 90.16 88.57
N ALA A 407 -6.06 89.63 88.32
CA ALA A 407 -4.88 89.89 89.15
C ALA A 407 -4.48 91.38 89.11
N ARG A 408 -4.41 91.99 87.92
CA ARG A 408 -4.19 93.43 87.75
C ARG A 408 -5.22 94.26 88.51
N HIS A 409 -6.50 93.94 88.40
CA HIS A 409 -7.55 94.67 89.10
C HIS A 409 -7.48 94.49 90.63
N LEU A 410 -7.01 93.34 91.12
CA LEU A 410 -6.70 93.14 92.55
C LEU A 410 -5.47 93.95 92.99
N GLU A 411 -4.47 94.16 92.15
CA GLU A 411 -3.34 95.07 92.42
C GLU A 411 -3.79 96.55 92.45
N GLU A 412 -4.68 96.97 91.55
CA GLU A 412 -5.34 98.29 91.57
C GLU A 412 -6.14 98.49 92.86
N LEU A 413 -6.92 97.49 93.29
CA LEU A 413 -7.66 97.55 94.55
C LEU A 413 -6.72 97.56 95.78
N CYS A 414 -5.61 96.81 95.73
CA CYS A 414 -4.58 96.85 96.77
C CYS A 414 -3.92 98.24 96.88
N THR A 415 -3.51 98.84 95.76
CA THR A 415 -2.90 100.18 95.75
C THR A 415 -3.89 101.26 96.19
N ALA A 416 -5.15 101.21 95.74
CA ALA A 416 -6.21 102.09 96.23
C ALA A 416 -6.52 101.90 97.73
N SER A 417 -6.33 100.70 98.28
CA SER A 417 -6.44 100.43 99.72
C SER A 417 -5.25 101.02 100.50
N ALA A 418 -4.02 100.91 99.97
CA ALA A 418 -2.82 101.48 100.56
C ALA A 418 -2.84 103.02 100.56
N GLU A 419 -3.40 103.65 99.52
CA GLU A 419 -3.69 105.09 99.53
C GLU A 419 -4.70 105.48 100.61
N ARG A 420 -5.75 104.69 100.82
CA ARG A 420 -6.71 104.92 101.90
C ARG A 420 -6.06 104.76 103.28
N GLU A 421 -5.21 103.75 103.47
CA GLU A 421 -4.41 103.61 104.69
C GLU A 421 -3.48 104.81 104.90
N GLN A 422 -2.79 105.31 103.87
CA GLN A 422 -1.95 106.50 104.02
C GLN A 422 -2.75 107.75 104.45
N ARG A 423 -3.96 107.94 103.90
CA ARG A 423 -4.86 109.03 104.31
C ARG A 423 -5.30 108.87 105.77
N LEU A 424 -5.73 107.66 106.17
CA LEU A 424 -6.08 107.34 107.56
C LEU A 424 -4.88 107.49 108.51
N GLN A 425 -3.66 107.14 108.09
CA GLN A 425 -2.44 107.34 108.87
C GLN A 425 -2.08 108.83 109.04
N GLN A 426 -2.43 109.69 108.08
CA GLN A 426 -2.29 111.15 108.22
C GLN A 426 -3.33 111.72 109.20
N GLU A 427 -4.58 111.25 109.13
CA GLU A 427 -5.63 111.61 110.10
C GLU A 427 -5.29 111.12 111.52
N VAL A 428 -4.78 109.89 111.67
CA VAL A 428 -4.29 109.35 112.94
C VAL A 428 -3.12 110.18 113.49
N LYS A 429 -2.17 110.63 112.67
CA LYS A 429 -1.08 111.52 113.12
C LYS A 429 -1.60 112.87 113.61
N ARG A 430 -2.65 113.42 112.99
CA ARG A 430 -3.34 114.64 113.46
C ARG A 430 -4.05 114.39 114.79
N LEU A 431 -4.86 113.33 114.87
CA LEU A 431 -5.56 112.95 116.10
C LEU A 431 -4.61 112.55 117.24
N GLN A 432 -3.39 112.10 116.94
CA GLN A 432 -2.33 111.88 117.93
C GLN A 432 -1.76 113.19 118.49
N ALA A 433 -1.63 114.25 117.69
CA ALA A 433 -1.26 115.58 118.19
C ALA A 433 -2.37 116.15 119.10
N ASP A 434 -3.63 116.04 118.68
CA ASP A 434 -4.79 116.43 119.48
C ASP A 434 -4.86 115.60 120.78
N HIS A 435 -4.63 114.28 120.71
CA HIS A 435 -4.55 113.40 121.88
C HIS A 435 -3.43 113.79 122.83
N VAL A 436 -2.21 114.13 122.37
CA VAL A 436 -1.10 114.53 123.26
C VAL A 436 -1.47 115.74 124.13
N THR A 437 -2.22 116.72 123.59
CA THR A 437 -2.69 117.86 124.40
C THR A 437 -3.75 117.48 125.43
N LEU A 438 -4.66 116.55 125.09
CA LEU A 438 -5.64 115.95 126.02
C LEU A 438 -4.99 114.96 127.03
N LYS A 439 -3.83 114.41 126.70
CA LYS A 439 -3.10 113.45 127.54
C LYS A 439 -2.35 114.17 128.67
N TRP A 440 -1.71 115.31 128.36
CA TRP A 440 -1.07 116.15 129.39
C TRP A 440 -2.05 116.63 130.47
N SER A 441 -3.30 116.92 130.11
CA SER A 441 -4.35 117.32 131.05
C SER A 441 -4.92 116.16 131.88
N SER A 442 -4.94 114.93 131.35
CA SER A 442 -5.46 113.74 132.05
C SER A 442 -4.41 112.97 132.85
N GLU A 443 -3.12 113.05 132.51
CA GLU A 443 -2.04 112.40 133.28
C GLU A 443 -1.87 113.03 134.68
N GLN A 444 -2.21 114.32 134.85
CA GLN A 444 -2.36 114.99 136.15
C GLN A 444 -3.44 114.35 137.06
N GLU A 445 -4.46 113.70 136.48
CA GLU A 445 -5.53 113.03 137.22
C GLU A 445 -5.23 111.53 137.43
N VAL A 446 -4.61 110.87 136.44
CA VAL A 446 -4.27 109.44 136.50
C VAL A 446 -3.23 109.12 137.57
N ASP A 447 -2.26 110.00 137.83
CA ASP A 447 -1.27 109.79 138.89
C ASP A 447 -1.86 109.83 140.32
N ARG A 448 -3.11 110.30 140.49
CA ARG A 448 -3.87 110.15 141.74
C ARG A 448 -4.55 108.79 141.89
N LEU A 449 -4.77 108.06 140.80
CA LEU A 449 -5.54 106.79 140.76
C LEU A 449 -4.65 105.55 140.62
N ARG A 450 -3.42 105.69 140.10
CA ARG A 450 -2.47 104.58 139.93
C ARG A 450 -2.11 103.87 141.24
N THR A 451 -2.07 104.59 142.36
CA THR A 451 -1.73 104.04 143.69
C THR A 451 -2.78 103.09 144.28
N GLU A 452 -4.00 103.01 143.72
CA GLU A 452 -5.05 102.09 144.19
C GLU A 452 -5.12 100.77 143.40
N LEU A 453 -4.77 100.78 142.11
CA LEU A 453 -5.07 99.67 141.19
C LEU A 453 -3.97 98.60 141.04
N GLU A 454 -2.72 98.89 141.38
CA GLU A 454 -1.60 97.92 141.30
C GLU A 454 -1.73 96.74 142.30
N ARG A 455 -2.74 96.79 143.18
CA ARG A 455 -2.89 95.88 144.33
C ARG A 455 -3.65 94.57 144.06
N MET A 456 -4.18 94.37 142.85
CA MET A 456 -5.40 93.54 142.67
C MET A 456 -5.38 92.41 141.62
N ARG A 457 -4.51 92.40 140.60
CA ARG A 457 -4.70 91.48 139.43
C ARG A 457 -3.44 90.79 138.90
N ALA A 458 -2.73 90.13 139.81
CA ALA A 458 -2.02 88.91 139.44
C ALA A 458 -3.01 87.72 139.49
N SER A 459 -2.80 86.72 138.62
CA SER A 459 -3.54 85.45 138.51
C SER A 459 -4.99 85.49 137.98
N CYS A 460 -5.14 85.09 136.72
CA CYS A 460 -5.99 83.97 136.29
C CYS A 460 -5.46 83.43 134.94
N GLN A 461 -5.81 82.19 134.60
CA GLN A 461 -5.26 81.45 133.45
C GLN A 461 -6.38 80.93 132.51
N GLU A 462 -5.96 80.18 131.48
CA GLU A 462 -6.73 79.17 130.72
C GLU A 462 -7.61 79.62 129.54
N LEU A 463 -7.32 78.97 128.40
CA LEU A 463 -8.18 78.23 127.44
C LEU A 463 -7.68 78.52 126.01
N GLU A 464 -7.08 77.59 125.27
CA GLU A 464 -7.40 76.16 125.00
C GLU A 464 -8.78 75.94 124.36
N GLY A 465 -8.78 75.51 123.10
CA GLY A 465 -9.99 75.14 122.36
C GLY A 465 -9.69 74.60 120.96
N LEU A 466 -10.40 73.51 120.61
CA LEU A 466 -10.58 72.97 119.25
C LEU A 466 -9.32 72.50 118.49
N ARG A 467 -8.77 71.39 118.99
CA ARG A 467 -8.57 70.23 118.12
C ARG A 467 -9.95 69.72 117.67
N GLU A 468 -10.19 69.64 116.38
CA GLU A 468 -11.07 68.61 115.79
C GLU A 468 -10.52 68.25 114.40
N GLN A 469 -10.41 66.95 114.11
CA GLN A 469 -9.58 66.42 113.02
C GLN A 469 -10.22 65.17 112.40
N LEU A 470 -10.36 65.13 111.07
CA LEU A 470 -10.35 63.94 110.19
C LEU A 470 -10.06 64.48 108.76
N LEU A 471 -9.00 64.07 108.05
CA LEU A 471 -8.76 62.78 107.37
C LEU A 471 -9.70 62.58 106.16
N ALA A 472 -9.25 62.09 104.99
CA ALA A 472 -8.02 61.34 104.68
C ALA A 472 -7.30 61.80 103.38
N ARG A 473 -6.24 61.08 102.99
CA ARG A 473 -5.33 61.38 101.86
C ARG A 473 -5.22 60.14 100.95
N SER A 474 -5.36 60.33 99.64
CA SER A 474 -5.21 59.31 98.56
C SER A 474 -3.71 58.92 98.34
N PRO A 475 -3.28 57.96 97.45
CA PRO A 475 -4.02 57.21 96.39
C PRO A 475 -3.59 55.73 96.06
N ARG A 476 -4.19 55.16 94.99
CA ARG A 476 -3.73 54.10 94.01
C ARG A 476 -4.34 52.68 94.03
N GLY A 477 -4.59 52.15 92.81
CA GLY A 477 -4.90 50.76 92.43
C GLY A 477 -3.65 49.98 91.92
N GLU A 478 -3.71 48.70 91.49
CA GLU A 478 -4.36 48.13 90.27
C GLU A 478 -3.68 48.63 88.97
N GLU A 479 -3.26 47.83 87.97
CA GLU A 479 -3.38 46.38 87.64
C GLU A 479 -2.08 45.84 86.97
N VAL A 480 -1.86 44.50 86.89
CA VAL A 480 -0.84 43.84 86.02
C VAL A 480 -1.26 42.40 85.63
N GLN A 481 -1.14 42.04 84.34
CA GLN A 481 -1.20 40.67 83.74
C GLN A 481 -2.58 39.95 83.76
N PRO A 482 -2.84 38.95 82.87
CA PRO A 482 -1.92 38.18 82.01
C PRO A 482 -2.11 38.31 80.47
N GLN A 483 -1.16 37.75 79.70
CA GLN A 483 -1.23 37.58 78.23
C GLN A 483 -0.90 36.15 77.74
N GLU A 484 -0.59 35.20 78.62
CA GLU A 484 -0.04 33.88 78.21
C GLU A 484 -1.11 32.80 77.91
N GLU A 485 -2.37 33.03 78.25
CA GLU A 485 -3.45 32.03 78.03
C GLU A 485 -4.02 32.08 76.60
N VAL A 486 -4.05 33.26 75.97
CA VAL A 486 -4.62 33.47 74.62
C VAL A 486 -3.85 32.66 73.56
N HIS A 487 -2.53 32.84 73.48
CA HIS A 487 -1.67 32.12 72.55
C HIS A 487 -1.66 30.60 72.77
N ARG A 488 -2.08 30.13 73.96
CA ARG A 488 -2.19 28.71 74.28
C ARG A 488 -3.50 28.09 73.79
N GLN A 489 -4.58 28.87 73.71
CA GLN A 489 -5.81 28.46 73.03
C GLN A 489 -5.65 28.53 71.50
N GLU A 490 -5.01 29.57 70.98
CA GLU A 490 -4.74 29.74 69.55
C GLU A 490 -3.89 28.58 68.99
N LEU A 491 -2.84 28.14 69.71
CA LEU A 491 -2.04 26.98 69.29
C LEU A 491 -2.85 25.68 69.30
N ALA A 492 -3.67 25.45 70.33
CA ALA A 492 -4.48 24.24 70.45
C ALA A 492 -5.53 24.14 69.33
N GLN A 493 -6.16 25.27 68.97
CA GLN A 493 -7.08 25.34 67.83
C GLN A 493 -6.36 25.06 66.52
N ALA A 494 -5.17 25.63 66.30
CA ALA A 494 -4.37 25.34 65.11
C ALA A 494 -3.92 23.87 65.02
N GLU A 495 -3.56 23.23 66.14
CA GLU A 495 -3.22 21.80 66.18
C GLU A 495 -4.45 20.90 65.90
N GLU A 496 -5.64 21.25 66.42
CA GLU A 496 -6.87 20.54 66.08
C GLU A 496 -7.26 20.72 64.61
N GLU A 497 -7.13 21.91 64.03
CA GLU A 497 -7.41 22.15 62.61
C GLU A 497 -6.40 21.45 61.68
N VAL A 498 -5.10 21.45 62.00
CA VAL A 498 -4.09 20.69 61.24
C VAL A 498 -4.39 19.19 61.32
N GLN A 499 -4.79 18.66 62.48
CA GLN A 499 -5.23 17.27 62.58
C GLN A 499 -6.55 17.00 61.84
N ARG A 500 -7.47 17.97 61.77
CA ARG A 500 -8.72 17.85 61.00
C ARG A 500 -8.41 17.79 59.50
N LEU A 501 -7.65 18.74 58.98
CA LEU A 501 -7.19 18.80 57.59
C LEU A 501 -6.35 17.58 57.21
N THR A 502 -5.50 17.06 58.11
CA THR A 502 -4.75 15.81 57.87
C THR A 502 -5.68 14.60 57.72
N ARG A 503 -6.75 14.52 58.53
CA ARG A 503 -7.78 13.46 58.41
C ARG A 503 -8.59 13.64 57.13
N GLU A 504 -9.05 14.84 56.83
CA GLU A 504 -9.79 15.20 55.61
C GLU A 504 -8.97 14.86 54.35
N LEU A 505 -7.68 15.22 54.29
CA LEU A 505 -6.78 14.84 53.20
C LEU A 505 -6.60 13.32 53.08
N SER A 506 -6.37 12.61 54.19
CA SER A 506 -6.25 11.15 54.16
C SER A 506 -7.53 10.44 53.70
N GLN A 507 -8.70 11.01 54.02
CA GLN A 507 -10.00 10.50 53.59
C GLN A 507 -10.27 10.78 52.11
N VAL A 508 -9.91 11.97 51.60
CA VAL A 508 -10.02 12.27 50.16
C VAL A 508 -9.07 11.37 49.35
N GLU A 509 -7.82 11.20 49.79
CA GLU A 509 -6.87 10.28 49.14
C GLU A 509 -7.31 8.81 49.20
N GLU A 510 -7.98 8.38 50.26
CA GLU A 510 -8.49 7.00 50.39
C GLU A 510 -9.78 6.78 49.57
N VAL A 511 -10.68 7.77 49.53
CA VAL A 511 -11.89 7.73 48.70
C VAL A 511 -11.54 7.74 47.21
N GLN A 512 -10.66 8.63 46.76
CA GLN A 512 -10.23 8.67 45.35
C GLN A 512 -9.60 7.35 44.91
N ARG A 513 -8.74 6.74 45.74
CA ARG A 513 -8.17 5.42 45.48
C ARG A 513 -9.18 4.29 45.54
N GLN A 514 -10.29 4.44 46.26
CA GLN A 514 -11.38 3.46 46.24
C GLN A 514 -12.24 3.63 44.99
N GLU A 515 -12.53 4.86 44.57
CA GLU A 515 -13.27 5.17 43.33
C GLU A 515 -12.50 4.66 42.10
N GLU A 516 -11.22 5.01 41.94
CA GLU A 516 -10.32 4.48 40.89
C GLU A 516 -10.29 2.94 40.86
N VAL A 517 -10.29 2.30 42.04
CA VAL A 517 -10.24 0.83 42.14
C VAL A 517 -11.58 0.16 41.85
N GLU A 518 -12.72 0.78 42.15
CA GLU A 518 -14.04 0.27 41.75
C GLU A 518 -14.34 0.55 40.26
N GLU A 519 -13.81 1.61 39.67
CA GLU A 519 -13.85 1.85 38.22
C GLU A 519 -13.02 0.79 37.48
N LEU A 520 -11.75 0.58 37.87
CA LEU A 520 -10.89 -0.46 37.27
C LEU A 520 -11.43 -1.88 37.48
N LYS A 521 -12.18 -2.15 38.55
CA LYS A 521 -12.91 -3.42 38.72
C LYS A 521 -14.09 -3.56 37.76
N GLN A 522 -14.83 -2.47 37.51
CA GLN A 522 -15.93 -2.47 36.55
C GLN A 522 -15.40 -2.69 35.13
N GLU A 523 -14.36 -1.97 34.71
CA GLU A 523 -13.68 -2.19 33.42
C GLU A 523 -13.17 -3.64 33.29
N LEU A 524 -12.51 -4.17 34.33
CA LEU A 524 -12.04 -5.56 34.33
C LEU A 524 -13.20 -6.55 34.20
N SER A 525 -14.32 -6.32 34.89
CA SER A 525 -15.50 -7.19 34.80
C SER A 525 -16.16 -7.16 33.42
N GLN A 526 -16.21 -5.99 32.77
CA GLN A 526 -16.72 -5.85 31.40
C GLN A 526 -15.80 -6.54 30.41
N ALA A 527 -14.48 -6.37 30.54
CA ALA A 527 -13.50 -7.08 29.72
C ALA A 527 -13.53 -8.60 29.94
N GLU A 528 -13.79 -9.08 31.17
CA GLU A 528 -14.02 -10.50 31.43
C GLU A 528 -15.31 -11.01 30.75
N GLU A 529 -16.41 -10.26 30.79
CA GLU A 529 -17.66 -10.61 30.10
C GLU A 529 -17.50 -10.65 28.57
N GLU A 530 -16.87 -9.64 27.96
CA GLU A 530 -16.53 -9.63 26.52
C GLU A 530 -15.67 -10.85 26.13
N VAL A 531 -14.66 -11.15 26.94
CA VAL A 531 -13.79 -12.33 26.73
C VAL A 531 -14.55 -13.65 26.92
N GLN A 532 -15.66 -13.70 27.68
CA GLN A 532 -16.55 -14.87 27.71
C GLN A 532 -17.49 -14.92 26.50
N GLN A 533 -18.00 -13.79 26.03
CA GLN A 533 -18.85 -13.71 24.82
C GLN A 533 -18.06 -14.17 23.58
N LEU A 534 -16.85 -13.64 23.37
CA LEU A 534 -15.95 -14.05 22.28
C LEU A 534 -15.57 -15.54 22.34
N LYS A 535 -15.45 -16.13 23.54
CA LYS A 535 -15.25 -17.59 23.68
C LYS A 535 -16.49 -18.40 23.27
N GLN A 536 -17.70 -17.90 23.58
CA GLN A 536 -18.94 -18.54 23.16
C GLN A 536 -19.10 -18.48 21.64
N GLU A 537 -18.90 -17.31 21.03
CA GLU A 537 -18.90 -17.14 19.56
C GLU A 537 -17.87 -18.05 18.88
N LEU A 538 -16.64 -18.09 19.38
CA LEU A 538 -15.59 -18.98 18.87
C LEU A 538 -16.00 -20.46 18.98
N SER A 539 -16.71 -20.85 20.05
CA SER A 539 -17.21 -22.23 20.21
C SER A 539 -18.34 -22.55 19.23
N GLN A 540 -19.27 -21.61 18.99
CA GLN A 540 -20.37 -21.77 18.03
C GLN A 540 -19.83 -21.86 16.60
N ALA A 541 -18.94 -20.95 16.20
CA ALA A 541 -18.28 -21.00 14.89
C ALA A 541 -17.45 -22.29 14.70
N ALA A 542 -16.82 -22.81 15.77
CA ALA A 542 -16.14 -24.10 15.73
C ALA A 542 -17.12 -25.27 15.54
N GLU A 543 -18.30 -25.24 16.15
CA GLU A 543 -19.35 -26.25 15.94
C GLU A 543 -19.95 -26.18 14.52
N GLU A 544 -20.25 -24.99 13.99
CA GLU A 544 -20.69 -24.78 12.61
C GLU A 544 -19.68 -25.32 11.60
N VAL A 545 -18.39 -25.01 11.78
CA VAL A 545 -17.31 -25.55 10.94
C VAL A 545 -17.22 -27.08 11.04
N GLN A 546 -17.59 -27.70 12.16
CA GLN A 546 -17.68 -29.16 12.26
C GLN A 546 -18.96 -29.73 11.63
N GLN A 547 -20.08 -29.00 11.64
CA GLN A 547 -21.30 -29.37 10.91
C GLN A 547 -21.07 -29.32 9.40
N LEU A 548 -20.55 -28.21 8.87
CA LEU A 548 -20.21 -28.05 7.45
C LEU A 548 -19.18 -29.09 6.97
N LYS A 549 -18.23 -29.51 7.81
CA LYS A 549 -17.31 -30.62 7.50
C LYS A 549 -18.01 -31.97 7.36
N ARG A 550 -19.01 -32.25 8.20
CA ARG A 550 -19.83 -33.47 8.11
C ARG A 550 -20.67 -33.44 6.83
N GLU A 551 -21.37 -32.35 6.57
CA GLU A 551 -22.18 -32.16 5.35
C GLU A 551 -21.34 -32.29 4.08
N LEU A 552 -20.17 -31.65 4.02
CA LEU A 552 -19.25 -31.80 2.89
C LEU A 552 -18.77 -33.24 2.71
N SER A 553 -18.48 -33.97 3.81
CA SER A 553 -18.09 -35.38 3.74
C SER A 553 -19.24 -36.29 3.29
N GLN A 554 -20.47 -35.97 3.68
CA GLN A 554 -21.68 -36.69 3.25
C GLN A 554 -21.96 -36.43 1.77
N GLN A 555 -21.90 -35.18 1.30
CA GLN A 555 -22.04 -34.86 -0.13
C GLN A 555 -20.98 -35.57 -0.98
N GLN A 556 -19.75 -35.69 -0.49
CA GLN A 556 -18.70 -36.46 -1.18
C GLN A 556 -19.03 -37.96 -1.27
N GLN A 557 -19.64 -38.54 -0.23
CA GLN A 557 -20.13 -39.92 -0.26
C GLN A 557 -21.33 -40.10 -1.20
N GLU A 558 -22.34 -39.24 -1.12
CA GLU A 558 -23.53 -39.28 -1.98
C GLU A 558 -23.17 -39.15 -3.48
N ILE A 559 -22.25 -38.24 -3.82
CA ILE A 559 -21.74 -38.09 -5.20
C ILE A 559 -20.95 -39.33 -5.64
N GLN A 560 -20.26 -40.01 -4.74
CA GLN A 560 -19.52 -41.25 -5.05
C GLN A 560 -20.49 -42.43 -5.26
N GLU A 561 -21.50 -42.58 -4.39
CA GLU A 561 -22.54 -43.61 -4.52
C GLU A 561 -23.36 -43.42 -5.81
N GLN A 562 -23.68 -42.18 -6.18
CA GLN A 562 -24.34 -41.85 -7.45
C GLN A 562 -23.49 -42.30 -8.66
N LYS A 563 -22.19 -41.98 -8.69
CA LYS A 563 -21.27 -42.45 -9.74
C LYS A 563 -21.17 -43.96 -9.81
N GLU A 564 -21.13 -44.65 -8.67
CA GLU A 564 -21.10 -46.12 -8.63
C GLU A 564 -22.41 -46.74 -9.10
N ALA A 565 -23.56 -46.12 -8.78
CA ALA A 565 -24.86 -46.51 -9.32
C ALA A 565 -24.97 -46.29 -10.83
N GLU A 566 -24.48 -45.16 -11.35
CA GLU A 566 -24.40 -44.88 -12.80
C GLU A 566 -23.51 -45.89 -13.53
N LEU A 567 -22.31 -46.16 -13.01
CA LEU A 567 -21.40 -47.17 -13.56
C LEU A 567 -22.03 -48.57 -13.53
N LYS A 568 -22.78 -48.92 -12.49
CA LYS A 568 -23.53 -50.18 -12.39
C LYS A 568 -24.68 -50.24 -13.41
N ASN A 569 -25.40 -49.14 -13.61
CA ASN A 569 -26.46 -49.02 -14.60
C ASN A 569 -25.90 -49.19 -16.02
N LEU A 570 -24.82 -48.46 -16.35
CA LEU A 570 -24.08 -48.56 -17.62
C LEU A 570 -23.59 -49.99 -17.88
N ARG A 571 -22.95 -50.65 -16.91
CA ARG A 571 -22.56 -52.07 -17.01
C ARG A 571 -23.76 -52.96 -17.33
N SER A 572 -24.87 -52.81 -16.61
CA SER A 572 -26.08 -53.62 -16.83
C SER A 572 -26.78 -53.35 -18.18
N TYR A 573 -26.57 -52.16 -18.77
CA TYR A 573 -27.04 -51.81 -20.10
C TYR A 573 -26.18 -52.47 -21.18
N PHE A 574 -24.84 -52.40 -21.05
CA PHE A 574 -23.93 -53.08 -21.96
C PHE A 574 -24.09 -54.61 -21.88
N GLU A 575 -24.22 -55.20 -20.69
CA GLU A 575 -24.53 -56.64 -20.55
C GLU A 575 -25.84 -57.04 -21.25
N ARG A 576 -26.93 -56.28 -21.04
CA ARG A 576 -28.22 -56.58 -21.70
C ARG A 576 -28.11 -56.47 -23.21
N ARG A 577 -27.41 -55.46 -23.72
CA ARG A 577 -27.17 -55.28 -25.15
C ARG A 577 -26.25 -56.36 -25.74
N LEU A 578 -25.30 -56.88 -24.97
CA LEU A 578 -24.46 -58.01 -25.38
C LEU A 578 -25.27 -59.30 -25.47
N ARG A 579 -26.09 -59.61 -24.47
CA ARG A 579 -26.93 -60.83 -24.44
C ARG A 579 -27.89 -60.90 -25.62
N VAL A 580 -28.56 -59.80 -25.98
CA VAL A 580 -29.47 -59.75 -27.14
C VAL A 580 -28.72 -60.05 -28.45
N VAL A 581 -27.45 -59.64 -28.58
CA VAL A 581 -26.60 -59.97 -29.73
C VAL A 581 -26.14 -61.43 -29.69
N GLU A 582 -25.72 -61.94 -28.53
CA GLU A 582 -25.40 -63.37 -28.37
C GLU A 582 -26.59 -64.29 -28.67
N GLU A 583 -27.80 -63.87 -28.30
CA GLU A 583 -29.05 -64.58 -28.56
C GLU A 583 -29.38 -64.57 -30.06
N SER A 584 -29.29 -63.42 -30.75
CA SER A 584 -29.50 -63.38 -32.21
C SER A 584 -28.51 -64.27 -32.98
N HIS A 585 -27.23 -64.26 -32.59
CA HIS A 585 -26.20 -65.08 -33.23
C HIS A 585 -26.44 -66.58 -32.99
N ARG A 586 -27.01 -66.98 -31.84
CA ARG A 586 -27.43 -68.38 -31.59
C ARG A 586 -28.63 -68.78 -32.45
N GLU A 587 -29.61 -67.89 -32.61
CA GLU A 587 -30.79 -68.13 -33.46
C GLU A 587 -30.41 -68.25 -34.95
N GLU A 588 -29.52 -67.37 -35.45
CA GLU A 588 -28.99 -67.44 -36.81
C GLU A 588 -28.26 -68.78 -37.09
N VAL A 589 -27.42 -69.24 -36.15
CA VAL A 589 -26.74 -70.54 -36.26
C VAL A 589 -27.75 -71.71 -36.28
N ALA A 590 -28.81 -71.66 -35.47
CA ALA A 590 -29.85 -72.69 -35.46
C ALA A 590 -30.64 -72.75 -36.80
N LEU A 591 -30.93 -71.59 -37.40
CA LEU A 591 -31.59 -71.50 -38.71
C LEU A 591 -30.72 -72.06 -39.85
N LEU A 592 -29.40 -71.83 -39.80
CA LEU A 592 -28.45 -72.40 -40.77
C LEU A 592 -28.35 -73.92 -40.64
N GLN A 593 -28.31 -74.47 -39.42
CA GLN A 593 -28.32 -75.92 -39.19
C GLN A 593 -29.58 -76.58 -39.74
N ARG A 594 -30.75 -75.93 -39.61
CA ARG A 594 -32.02 -76.45 -40.13
C ARG A 594 -32.05 -76.58 -41.65
N ARG A 595 -31.61 -75.54 -42.39
CA ARG A 595 -31.57 -75.56 -43.87
C ARG A 595 -30.71 -76.68 -44.44
N LEU A 596 -29.67 -77.11 -43.72
CA LEU A 596 -28.80 -78.22 -44.14
C LEU A 596 -29.47 -79.59 -44.02
N ALA A 597 -30.43 -79.76 -43.11
CA ALA A 597 -31.20 -81.00 -42.98
C ALA A 597 -32.30 -81.11 -44.07
N GLU A 598 -33.01 -80.01 -44.34
CA GLU A 598 -34.14 -79.97 -45.28
C GLU A 598 -33.75 -80.28 -46.74
N GLY A 599 -32.45 -80.21 -47.10
CA GLY A 599 -31.95 -80.52 -48.44
C GLY A 599 -31.66 -82.00 -48.74
N THR A 600 -32.08 -82.96 -47.90
CA THR A 600 -31.63 -84.37 -48.00
C THR A 600 -32.70 -85.42 -48.36
N GLU A 601 -33.99 -85.07 -48.45
CA GLU A 601 -35.09 -86.07 -48.58
C GLU A 601 -35.70 -86.22 -50.00
N GLU A 602 -35.29 -85.42 -50.99
CA GLU A 602 -36.13 -85.17 -52.19
C GLU A 602 -35.93 -86.13 -53.41
N ASN A 603 -35.46 -87.38 -53.24
CA ASN A 603 -35.13 -88.28 -54.39
C ASN A 603 -35.43 -89.80 -54.21
N ALA A 604 -36.62 -90.31 -54.60
CA ALA A 604 -36.87 -91.76 -54.83
C ALA A 604 -38.16 -92.17 -55.62
N ALA A 605 -38.02 -93.15 -56.55
CA ALA A 605 -38.96 -94.23 -56.99
C ALA A 605 -40.17 -94.05 -57.99
N PRO A 606 -40.32 -94.93 -59.03
CA PRO A 606 -41.54 -95.21 -59.84
C PRO A 606 -41.95 -96.74 -60.02
N GLN A 607 -42.85 -97.14 -60.98
CA GLN A 607 -43.75 -98.35 -60.97
C GLN A 607 -43.80 -99.32 -62.25
N GLY A 608 -44.72 -100.34 -62.29
CA GLY A 608 -45.09 -101.33 -63.38
C GLY A 608 -46.49 -102.04 -63.13
N GLY A 609 -47.12 -103.00 -63.87
CA GLY A 609 -46.88 -103.92 -65.03
C GLY A 609 -48.17 -104.72 -65.53
N ASN A 610 -48.10 -105.82 -66.34
CA ASN A 610 -49.21 -106.44 -67.19
C ASN A 610 -49.29 -108.02 -67.23
N ALA A 611 -50.31 -108.69 -67.89
CA ALA A 611 -50.23 -109.98 -68.74
C ALA A 611 -51.53 -110.90 -68.96
N SER A 612 -51.45 -111.93 -69.87
CA SER A 612 -52.19 -113.26 -69.99
C SER A 612 -53.01 -113.60 -71.31
N PHE A 613 -53.62 -114.81 -71.49
CA PHE A 613 -53.18 -115.94 -72.40
C PHE A 613 -54.26 -117.07 -72.72
N LEU A 614 -53.95 -118.14 -73.53
CA LEU A 614 -54.63 -119.48 -73.82
C LEU A 614 -55.80 -119.64 -74.88
N SER A 615 -56.23 -120.83 -75.42
CA SER A 615 -55.60 -122.08 -76.00
C SER A 615 -56.58 -123.18 -76.59
N GLU A 616 -56.08 -124.17 -77.39
CA GLU A 616 -56.54 -125.59 -77.76
C GLU A 616 -57.93 -125.92 -78.43
N GLY A 617 -58.28 -127.13 -79.02
CA GLY A 617 -57.61 -128.44 -79.34
C GLY A 617 -58.53 -129.58 -79.97
N ASP A 618 -57.96 -130.77 -80.34
CA ASP A 618 -58.52 -132.18 -80.53
C ASP A 618 -59.58 -132.56 -81.67
N VAL A 619 -59.98 -133.80 -82.13
CA VAL A 619 -59.66 -135.32 -82.15
C VAL A 619 -60.77 -136.06 -83.04
N ASP A 620 -60.87 -137.31 -83.61
CA ASP A 620 -60.26 -138.71 -83.79
C ASP A 620 -60.78 -139.34 -85.16
N GLU A 621 -60.69 -140.60 -85.70
CA GLU A 621 -60.16 -142.01 -85.50
C GLU A 621 -59.52 -142.51 -86.88
N ASP A 622 -59.34 -143.76 -87.40
CA ASP A 622 -59.75 -145.19 -87.13
C ASP A 622 -58.91 -146.33 -87.80
N LYS A 623 -58.05 -146.98 -86.99
CA LYS A 623 -57.58 -148.41 -87.01
C LYS A 623 -56.91 -149.06 -88.23
N ALA A 624 -57.05 -148.62 -89.48
CA ALA A 624 -55.93 -148.82 -90.44
C ALA A 624 -54.70 -148.05 -89.92
N ASP A 625 -55.01 -146.94 -89.25
CA ASP A 625 -54.11 -146.14 -88.46
C ASP A 625 -53.38 -146.95 -87.39
N MET A 626 -53.97 -147.92 -86.67
CA MET A 626 -53.42 -148.43 -85.39
C MET A 626 -51.91 -148.79 -85.37
N LEU A 627 -51.33 -149.29 -86.47
CA LEU A 627 -49.88 -149.52 -86.57
C LEU A 627 -49.09 -148.27 -87.03
N ALA A 628 -49.64 -147.47 -87.94
CA ALA A 628 -49.12 -146.14 -88.25
C ALA A 628 -49.24 -145.19 -87.04
N GLU A 629 -50.21 -145.39 -86.17
CA GLU A 629 -50.57 -144.66 -84.96
C GLU A 629 -49.69 -145.09 -83.79
N ILE A 630 -49.31 -146.37 -83.66
CA ILE A 630 -48.22 -146.77 -82.76
C ILE A 630 -46.90 -146.13 -83.21
N ASN A 631 -46.63 -146.08 -84.52
CA ASN A 631 -45.42 -145.46 -85.05
C ASN A 631 -45.46 -143.92 -84.92
N MET A 632 -46.63 -143.29 -85.11
CA MET A 632 -46.85 -141.85 -84.95
C MET A 632 -46.89 -141.45 -83.47
N LYS A 633 -47.36 -142.30 -82.56
CA LYS A 633 -47.22 -142.13 -81.10
C LYS A 633 -45.76 -142.29 -80.68
N LEU A 634 -44.99 -143.19 -81.29
CA LEU A 634 -43.55 -143.30 -81.05
C LEU A 634 -42.81 -142.03 -81.52
N GLU A 635 -43.12 -141.51 -82.72
CA GLU A 635 -42.50 -140.28 -83.21
C GLU A 635 -42.97 -139.05 -82.45
N LYS A 636 -44.27 -138.94 -82.12
CA LYS A 636 -44.81 -137.90 -81.24
C LYS A 636 -44.17 -137.95 -79.85
N HIS A 637 -43.95 -139.13 -79.26
CA HIS A 637 -43.21 -139.23 -78.00
C HIS A 637 -41.73 -138.87 -78.13
N LYS A 638 -41.09 -139.08 -79.29
CA LYS A 638 -39.75 -138.52 -79.56
C LYS A 638 -39.81 -136.99 -79.68
N GLU A 639 -40.79 -136.42 -80.36
CA GLU A 639 -41.00 -134.97 -80.49
C GLU A 639 -41.32 -134.31 -79.14
N GLU A 640 -42.11 -134.97 -78.29
CA GLU A 640 -42.37 -134.60 -76.90
C GLU A 640 -41.07 -134.68 -76.07
N LEU A 641 -40.25 -135.73 -76.22
CA LEU A 641 -38.95 -135.83 -75.56
C LEU A 641 -37.94 -134.78 -76.07
N TYR A 642 -37.91 -134.48 -77.37
CA TYR A 642 -37.06 -133.43 -77.94
C TYR A 642 -37.51 -132.04 -77.49
N SER A 643 -38.81 -131.76 -77.46
CA SER A 643 -39.33 -130.46 -77.01
C SER A 643 -39.28 -130.29 -75.50
N LEU A 644 -39.44 -131.35 -74.69
CA LEU A 644 -39.14 -131.33 -73.25
C LEU A 644 -37.65 -131.13 -72.99
N ARG A 645 -36.78 -131.79 -73.76
CA ARG A 645 -35.32 -131.59 -73.67
C ARG A 645 -34.93 -130.16 -74.03
N LEU A 646 -35.44 -129.62 -75.13
CA LEU A 646 -35.21 -128.24 -75.56
C LEU A 646 -35.66 -127.26 -74.47
N ARG A 647 -36.89 -127.42 -73.94
CA ARG A 647 -37.41 -126.60 -72.82
C ARG A 647 -36.58 -126.72 -71.54
N LEU A 648 -35.89 -127.84 -71.32
CA LEU A 648 -35.00 -128.03 -70.17
C LEU A 648 -33.63 -127.36 -70.41
N GLU A 649 -33.09 -127.49 -71.63
CA GLU A 649 -31.85 -126.81 -72.05
C GLU A 649 -32.04 -125.28 -72.06
N GLU A 650 -33.16 -124.78 -72.61
CA GLU A 650 -33.59 -123.36 -72.55
C GLU A 650 -33.69 -122.83 -71.11
N LYS A 651 -34.31 -123.59 -70.21
CA LYS A 651 -34.42 -123.23 -68.78
C LYS A 651 -33.05 -123.16 -68.11
N HIS A 652 -32.20 -124.18 -68.30
CA HIS A 652 -30.86 -124.16 -67.73
C HIS A 652 -30.02 -123.01 -68.30
N THR A 653 -30.17 -122.64 -69.58
CA THR A 653 -29.51 -121.41 -70.10
C THR A 653 -30.05 -120.14 -69.43
N ALA A 654 -31.36 -119.99 -69.27
CA ALA A 654 -31.95 -118.82 -68.61
C ALA A 654 -31.56 -118.72 -67.12
N GLU A 655 -31.50 -119.86 -66.40
CA GLU A 655 -31.03 -119.92 -65.01
C GLU A 655 -29.53 -119.60 -64.89
N LEU A 656 -28.70 -120.08 -65.83
CA LEU A 656 -27.28 -119.73 -65.90
C LEU A 656 -27.06 -118.25 -66.22
N ASP A 657 -27.83 -117.67 -67.15
CA ASP A 657 -27.75 -116.25 -67.50
C ASP A 657 -28.22 -115.37 -66.34
N GLN A 658 -29.29 -115.77 -65.62
CA GLN A 658 -29.76 -115.08 -64.42
C GLN A 658 -28.74 -115.15 -63.27
N LEU A 659 -28.07 -116.29 -63.08
CA LEU A 659 -26.98 -116.44 -62.11
C LEU A 659 -25.76 -115.58 -62.50
N GLN A 660 -25.37 -115.56 -63.78
CA GLN A 660 -24.29 -114.70 -64.27
C GLN A 660 -24.61 -113.21 -64.11
N ALA A 661 -25.84 -112.80 -64.42
CA ALA A 661 -26.28 -111.41 -64.25
C ALA A 661 -26.28 -110.98 -62.78
N SER A 662 -26.87 -111.78 -61.88
CA SER A 662 -26.91 -111.48 -60.44
C SER A 662 -25.52 -111.46 -59.80
N LEU A 663 -24.63 -112.38 -60.17
CA LEU A 663 -23.24 -112.39 -59.72
C LEU A 663 -22.46 -111.16 -60.24
N THR A 664 -22.69 -110.78 -61.50
CA THR A 664 -22.06 -109.57 -62.09
C THR A 664 -22.53 -108.29 -61.41
N LEU A 665 -23.82 -108.19 -61.06
CA LEU A 665 -24.36 -107.07 -60.30
C LEU A 665 -23.78 -107.01 -58.88
N SER A 666 -23.75 -108.13 -58.16
CA SER A 666 -23.18 -108.19 -56.80
C SER A 666 -21.70 -107.80 -56.77
N HIS A 667 -20.89 -108.30 -57.71
CA HIS A 667 -19.50 -107.86 -57.85
C HIS A 667 -19.37 -106.38 -58.18
N ARG A 668 -20.23 -105.82 -59.03
CA ARG A 668 -20.25 -104.38 -59.38
C ARG A 668 -20.61 -103.50 -58.19
N GLU A 669 -21.56 -103.92 -57.36
CA GLU A 669 -21.95 -103.23 -56.13
C GLU A 669 -20.82 -103.23 -55.10
N GLN A 670 -20.18 -104.38 -54.86
CA GLN A 670 -19.01 -104.48 -53.98
C GLN A 670 -17.85 -103.59 -54.46
N LEU A 671 -17.60 -103.56 -55.78
CA LEU A 671 -16.58 -102.67 -56.37
C LEU A 671 -16.91 -101.18 -56.20
N LEU A 672 -18.18 -100.81 -56.20
CA LEU A 672 -18.64 -99.44 -55.93
C LEU A 672 -18.48 -99.10 -54.44
N GLN A 673 -18.86 -99.99 -53.53
CA GLN A 673 -18.70 -99.81 -52.08
C GLN A 673 -17.23 -99.65 -51.67
N VAL A 674 -16.33 -100.48 -52.21
CA VAL A 674 -14.88 -100.34 -51.95
C VAL A 674 -14.34 -99.02 -52.51
N LYS A 675 -14.81 -98.58 -53.69
CA LYS A 675 -14.41 -97.30 -54.28
C LYS A 675 -14.91 -96.09 -53.48
N THR A 676 -16.15 -96.09 -53.00
CA THR A 676 -16.69 -94.99 -52.18
C THR A 676 -16.00 -94.92 -50.83
N HIS A 677 -15.83 -96.04 -50.12
CA HIS A 677 -15.10 -96.06 -48.85
C HIS A 677 -13.62 -95.64 -48.99
N LEU A 678 -12.99 -95.95 -50.12
CA LEU A 678 -11.63 -95.48 -50.41
C LEU A 678 -11.59 -93.97 -50.69
N ALA A 679 -12.56 -93.45 -51.45
CA ALA A 679 -12.70 -92.01 -51.71
C ALA A 679 -13.01 -91.23 -50.42
N ASP A 680 -13.94 -91.70 -49.59
CA ASP A 680 -14.27 -91.13 -48.28
C ASP A 680 -13.02 -91.07 -47.37
N ARG A 681 -12.22 -92.14 -47.36
CA ARG A 681 -10.99 -92.20 -46.58
C ARG A 681 -9.98 -91.15 -47.05
N TYR A 682 -9.72 -91.05 -48.36
CA TYR A 682 -8.81 -90.03 -48.89
C TYR A 682 -9.34 -88.61 -48.68
N PHE A 683 -10.66 -88.40 -48.81
CA PHE A 683 -11.28 -87.09 -48.55
C PHE A 683 -11.12 -86.69 -47.08
N ARG A 684 -11.40 -87.59 -46.12
CA ARG A 684 -11.16 -87.36 -44.69
C ARG A 684 -9.70 -87.08 -44.39
N GLN A 685 -8.77 -87.92 -44.84
CA GLN A 685 -7.33 -87.68 -44.65
C GLN A 685 -6.88 -86.33 -45.25
N THR A 686 -7.47 -85.90 -46.37
CA THR A 686 -7.20 -84.58 -46.98
C THR A 686 -7.81 -83.43 -46.16
N GLN A 687 -8.99 -83.61 -45.56
CA GLN A 687 -9.61 -82.66 -44.64
C GLN A 687 -8.78 -82.52 -43.35
N ASP A 688 -8.39 -83.65 -42.74
CA ASP A 688 -7.60 -83.72 -41.50
C ASP A 688 -6.26 -83.00 -41.66
N LEU A 689 -5.52 -83.27 -42.75
CA LEU A 689 -4.26 -82.60 -43.05
C LEU A 689 -4.45 -81.09 -43.34
N LYS A 690 -5.54 -80.69 -44.01
CA LYS A 690 -5.86 -79.26 -44.22
C LYS A 690 -6.17 -78.56 -42.91
N ALA A 691 -6.90 -79.20 -41.99
CA ALA A 691 -7.20 -78.66 -40.68
C ALA A 691 -5.93 -78.52 -39.81
N GLN A 692 -5.03 -79.51 -39.85
CA GLN A 692 -3.74 -79.46 -39.17
C GLN A 692 -2.86 -78.32 -39.70
N HIS A 693 -2.64 -78.22 -41.01
CA HIS A 693 -1.86 -77.13 -41.60
C HIS A 693 -2.50 -75.75 -41.35
N ALA A 694 -3.83 -75.63 -41.31
CA ALA A 694 -4.51 -74.39 -40.95
C ALA A 694 -4.22 -73.96 -39.50
N GLN A 695 -4.31 -74.90 -38.55
CA GLN A 695 -3.98 -74.66 -37.14
C GLN A 695 -2.48 -74.32 -36.94
N GLU A 696 -1.58 -74.97 -37.68
CA GLU A 696 -0.15 -74.65 -37.65
C GLU A 696 0.12 -73.24 -38.19
N LEU A 697 -0.47 -72.87 -39.33
CA LEU A 697 -0.36 -71.53 -39.90
C LEU A 697 -0.93 -70.45 -38.96
N GLU A 698 -2.05 -70.73 -38.29
CA GLU A 698 -2.62 -69.83 -37.28
C GLU A 698 -1.71 -69.68 -36.05
N GLN A 699 -1.14 -70.78 -35.54
CA GLN A 699 -0.15 -70.72 -34.46
C GLN A 699 1.10 -69.92 -34.84
N GLN A 700 1.61 -70.06 -36.07
CA GLN A 700 2.77 -69.27 -36.53
C GLN A 700 2.41 -67.80 -36.72
N ARG A 701 1.23 -67.48 -37.25
CA ARG A 701 0.69 -66.11 -37.33
C ARG A 701 0.56 -65.48 -35.93
N ALA A 702 0.01 -66.22 -34.96
CA ALA A 702 -0.10 -65.75 -33.58
C ALA A 702 1.28 -65.44 -32.96
N LYS A 703 2.26 -66.35 -33.11
CA LYS A 703 3.64 -66.16 -32.61
C LYS A 703 4.33 -64.96 -33.27
N LEU A 704 4.16 -64.76 -34.58
CA LEU A 704 4.70 -63.60 -35.31
C LEU A 704 4.05 -62.30 -34.85
N THR A 705 2.72 -62.24 -34.75
CA THR A 705 2.00 -61.06 -34.26
C THR A 705 2.37 -60.73 -32.81
N GLU A 706 2.53 -61.74 -31.94
CA GLU A 706 2.98 -61.54 -30.56
C GLU A 706 4.42 -61.03 -30.49
N HIS A 707 5.33 -61.54 -31.35
CA HIS A 707 6.69 -61.02 -31.47
C HIS A 707 6.70 -59.56 -31.92
N HIS A 708 6.00 -59.23 -33.01
CA HIS A 708 5.90 -57.87 -33.51
C HIS A 708 5.27 -56.92 -32.48
N ALA A 709 4.23 -57.35 -31.75
CA ALA A 709 3.63 -56.55 -30.68
C ALA A 709 4.61 -56.26 -29.53
N LYS A 710 5.39 -57.26 -29.10
CA LYS A 710 6.45 -57.11 -28.09
C LYS A 710 7.57 -56.20 -28.59
N GLU A 711 7.95 -56.30 -29.86
CA GLU A 711 9.03 -55.53 -30.48
C GLU A 711 8.63 -54.06 -30.71
N ILE A 712 7.42 -53.80 -31.25
CA ILE A 712 6.83 -52.47 -31.35
C ILE A 712 6.73 -51.82 -29.96
N SER A 713 6.33 -52.58 -28.93
CA SER A 713 6.27 -52.08 -27.55
C SER A 713 7.66 -51.72 -27.00
N ARG A 714 8.69 -52.53 -27.28
CA ARG A 714 10.09 -52.23 -26.93
C ARG A 714 10.62 -50.99 -27.66
N LEU A 715 10.31 -50.82 -28.94
CA LEU A 715 10.72 -49.67 -29.75
C LEU A 715 10.02 -48.38 -29.29
N ARG A 716 8.71 -48.44 -29.00
CA ARG A 716 7.96 -47.33 -28.39
C ARG A 716 8.52 -46.94 -27.02
N LEU A 717 8.84 -47.92 -26.17
CA LEU A 717 9.45 -47.65 -24.86
C LEU A 717 10.84 -47.00 -24.97
N ARG A 718 11.69 -47.48 -25.89
CA ARG A 718 13.00 -46.85 -26.16
C ARG A 718 12.83 -45.42 -26.68
N SER A 719 11.98 -45.22 -27.68
CA SER A 719 11.69 -43.89 -28.24
C SER A 719 11.16 -42.92 -27.17
N ALA A 720 10.30 -43.37 -26.26
CA ALA A 720 9.83 -42.56 -25.14
C ALA A 720 10.94 -42.26 -24.11
N GLN A 721 11.81 -43.23 -23.80
CA GLN A 721 12.97 -43.03 -22.92
C GLN A 721 14.01 -42.07 -23.52
N ASP A 722 14.27 -42.15 -24.82
CA ASP A 722 15.22 -41.28 -25.49
C ASP A 722 14.67 -39.86 -25.70
N ALA A 723 13.36 -39.72 -25.95
CA ALA A 723 12.68 -38.43 -25.91
C ALA A 723 12.70 -37.80 -24.50
N ALA A 724 12.44 -38.58 -23.45
CA ALA A 724 12.55 -38.11 -22.06
C ALA A 724 13.97 -37.62 -21.74
N ARG A 725 15.01 -38.39 -22.11
CA ARG A 725 16.43 -37.99 -21.97
C ARG A 725 16.78 -36.73 -22.75
N GLN A 726 16.15 -36.50 -23.89
CA GLN A 726 16.35 -35.27 -24.65
C GLN A 726 15.73 -34.07 -23.90
N VAL A 727 14.49 -34.20 -23.42
CA VAL A 727 13.84 -33.16 -22.60
C VAL A 727 14.61 -32.89 -21.31
N GLU A 728 15.12 -33.92 -20.64
CA GLU A 728 16.01 -33.78 -19.46
C GLU A 728 17.25 -32.93 -19.78
N ARG A 729 17.92 -33.18 -20.92
CA ARG A 729 19.09 -32.39 -21.37
C ARG A 729 18.72 -30.96 -21.74
N GLU A 730 17.63 -30.76 -22.49
CA GLU A 730 17.16 -29.42 -22.86
C GLU A 730 16.77 -28.60 -21.62
N LEU A 731 16.20 -29.24 -20.59
CA LEU A 731 15.93 -28.60 -19.29
C LEU A 731 17.21 -28.32 -18.49
N GLU A 732 18.19 -29.22 -18.49
CA GLU A 732 19.52 -28.95 -17.91
C GLU A 732 20.23 -27.77 -18.62
N GLU A 733 20.20 -27.72 -19.95
CA GLU A 733 20.84 -26.66 -20.73
C GLU A 733 20.14 -25.32 -20.55
N ARG A 734 18.80 -25.28 -20.56
CA ARG A 734 18.02 -24.08 -20.17
C ARG A 734 18.31 -23.66 -18.74
N GLY A 735 18.40 -24.61 -17.80
CA GLY A 735 18.76 -24.35 -16.40
C GLY A 735 20.17 -23.76 -16.25
N ARG A 736 21.15 -24.27 -17.01
CA ARG A 736 22.52 -23.72 -17.06
C ARG A 736 22.54 -22.33 -17.69
N ALA A 737 21.76 -22.08 -18.74
CA ALA A 737 21.65 -20.78 -19.39
C ALA A 737 21.03 -19.73 -18.44
N LEU A 738 19.90 -20.04 -17.80
CA LEU A 738 19.24 -19.19 -16.79
C LEU A 738 20.17 -18.94 -15.58
N ALA A 739 20.90 -19.96 -15.11
CA ALA A 739 21.91 -19.78 -14.06
C ALA A 739 23.10 -18.91 -14.50
N GLY A 740 23.45 -18.93 -15.80
CA GLY A 740 24.44 -18.05 -16.40
C GLY A 740 23.96 -16.59 -16.47
N GLN A 741 22.73 -16.38 -16.94
CA GLN A 741 22.06 -15.06 -16.95
C GLN A 741 21.94 -14.49 -15.53
N ALA A 742 21.43 -15.25 -14.56
CA ALA A 742 21.33 -14.80 -13.18
C ALA A 742 22.71 -14.49 -12.54
N ARG A 743 23.80 -15.13 -12.98
CA ARG A 743 25.17 -14.77 -12.57
C ARG A 743 25.62 -13.47 -13.22
N SER A 744 25.34 -13.24 -14.51
CA SER A 744 25.70 -11.99 -15.20
C SER A 744 24.91 -10.81 -14.64
N GLU A 745 23.61 -10.96 -14.39
CA GLU A 745 22.77 -9.96 -13.72
C GLU A 745 23.29 -9.63 -12.32
N ARG A 746 23.62 -10.63 -11.49
CA ARG A 746 24.24 -10.39 -10.16
C ARG A 746 25.57 -9.66 -10.26
N SER A 747 26.37 -9.89 -11.29
CA SER A 747 27.61 -9.14 -11.53
C SER A 747 27.36 -7.71 -12.00
N ARG A 748 26.30 -7.48 -12.79
CA ARG A 748 25.87 -6.13 -13.22
C ARG A 748 25.29 -5.34 -12.06
N ILE A 749 24.46 -5.95 -11.22
CA ILE A 749 23.92 -5.36 -9.98
C ILE A 749 25.08 -4.95 -9.08
N ARG A 750 26.04 -5.84 -8.82
CA ARG A 750 27.24 -5.49 -8.03
C ARG A 750 28.04 -4.33 -8.63
N GLY A 751 28.25 -4.32 -9.94
CA GLY A 751 28.93 -3.20 -10.61
C GLY A 751 28.19 -1.87 -10.45
N LEU A 752 26.86 -1.88 -10.42
CA LEU A 752 26.02 -0.70 -10.14
C LEU A 752 26.05 -0.33 -8.65
N GLU A 753 26.06 -1.29 -7.74
CA GLU A 753 26.23 -1.06 -6.29
C GLU A 753 27.60 -0.42 -5.99
N GLU A 754 28.68 -0.91 -6.60
CA GLU A 754 30.04 -0.36 -6.51
C GLU A 754 30.11 1.07 -7.10
N GLN A 755 29.45 1.33 -8.23
CA GLN A 755 29.35 2.69 -8.81
C GLN A 755 28.53 3.65 -7.93
N LEU A 756 27.40 3.20 -7.38
CA LEU A 756 26.59 4.00 -6.47
C LEU A 756 27.31 4.28 -5.15
N ALA A 757 28.10 3.33 -4.63
CA ALA A 757 28.96 3.54 -3.47
C ALA A 757 30.04 4.60 -3.76
N ALA A 758 30.75 4.49 -4.89
CA ALA A 758 31.77 5.44 -5.29
C ALA A 758 31.21 6.87 -5.52
N LEU A 759 30.00 6.98 -6.09
CA LEU A 759 29.31 8.25 -6.25
C LEU A 759 28.90 8.85 -4.90
N ARG A 760 28.41 8.04 -3.95
CA ARG A 760 28.08 8.49 -2.58
C ARG A 760 29.32 8.98 -1.84
N THR A 761 30.42 8.23 -1.84
CA THR A 761 31.67 8.68 -1.20
C THR A 761 32.21 9.96 -1.85
N GLY A 762 32.08 10.09 -3.18
CA GLY A 762 32.45 11.33 -3.88
C GLY A 762 31.57 12.53 -3.50
N GLN A 763 30.27 12.32 -3.29
CA GLN A 763 29.35 13.36 -2.79
C GLN A 763 29.65 13.72 -1.33
N GLU A 764 29.92 12.74 -0.47
CA GLU A 764 30.32 12.94 0.93
C GLU A 764 31.63 13.74 1.02
N GLU A 765 32.64 13.43 0.21
CA GLU A 765 33.89 14.21 0.13
C GLU A 765 33.65 15.64 -0.40
N GLN A 766 32.78 15.83 -1.39
CA GLN A 766 32.44 17.16 -1.91
C GLN A 766 31.69 18.01 -0.87
N LEU A 767 30.71 17.43 -0.18
CA LEU A 767 29.98 18.08 0.92
C LEU A 767 30.91 18.43 2.08
N ARG A 768 31.83 17.52 2.43
CA ARG A 768 32.85 17.75 3.44
C ARG A 768 33.78 18.90 3.06
N GLN A 769 34.30 18.92 1.83
CA GLN A 769 35.12 20.04 1.35
C GLN A 769 34.35 21.37 1.32
N ALA A 770 33.04 21.35 1.02
CA ALA A 770 32.20 22.54 1.07
C ALA A 770 31.97 23.03 2.52
N ALA A 771 31.78 22.12 3.47
CA ALA A 771 31.69 22.42 4.91
C ALA A 771 33.01 22.96 5.46
N GLU A 772 34.14 22.38 5.08
CA GLU A 772 35.48 22.84 5.47
C GLU A 772 35.78 24.25 4.90
N ARG A 773 35.47 24.49 3.61
CA ARG A 773 35.62 25.82 2.96
C ARG A 773 34.70 26.89 3.57
N SER A 774 33.44 26.57 3.84
CA SER A 774 32.51 27.51 4.48
C SER A 774 32.88 27.79 5.93
N GLY A 775 33.36 26.78 6.66
CA GLY A 775 33.95 26.94 8.00
C GLY A 775 35.20 27.83 8.02
N GLU A 776 36.08 27.69 7.03
CA GLU A 776 37.22 28.61 6.85
C GLU A 776 36.77 30.05 6.56
N LEU A 777 35.81 30.25 5.67
CA LEU A 777 35.29 31.59 5.34
C LEU A 777 34.61 32.23 6.55
N ALA A 778 33.85 31.46 7.34
CA ALA A 778 33.25 31.93 8.59
C ALA A 778 34.31 32.32 9.63
N ARG A 779 35.40 31.54 9.79
CA ARG A 779 36.54 31.89 10.66
C ARG A 779 37.22 33.19 10.19
N LYS A 780 37.55 33.29 8.90
CA LYS A 780 38.17 34.48 8.29
C LYS A 780 37.28 35.73 8.43
N ALA A 781 35.96 35.59 8.34
CA ALA A 781 35.01 36.67 8.60
C ALA A 781 34.98 37.04 10.09
N GLN A 782 34.95 36.06 11.01
CA GLN A 782 34.98 36.32 12.45
C GLN A 782 36.29 36.99 12.91
N GLU A 783 37.42 36.62 12.30
CA GLU A 783 38.73 37.24 12.55
C GLU A 783 38.77 38.70 12.08
N LYS A 784 38.26 38.99 10.88
CA LYS A 784 38.09 40.38 10.40
C LYS A 784 37.19 41.19 11.33
N LEU A 785 36.01 40.67 11.70
CA LEU A 785 35.08 41.34 12.60
C LEU A 785 35.73 41.66 13.97
N LYS A 786 36.55 40.73 14.50
CA LYS A 786 37.36 40.95 15.72
C LYS A 786 38.44 42.02 15.53
N GLN A 787 39.09 42.09 14.36
CA GLN A 787 40.06 43.14 14.02
C GLN A 787 39.38 44.50 13.91
N GLU A 788 38.27 44.59 13.17
CA GLU A 788 37.44 45.78 12.99
C GLU A 788 36.94 46.32 14.34
N PHE A 789 36.39 45.47 15.22
CA PHE A 789 36.01 45.89 16.58
C PHE A 789 37.21 46.32 17.43
N ALA A 790 38.36 45.64 17.34
CA ALA A 790 39.56 46.05 18.05
C ALA A 790 40.11 47.39 17.56
N GLU A 791 39.96 47.72 16.28
CA GLU A 791 40.33 49.02 15.70
C GLU A 791 39.33 50.11 16.07
N GLN A 792 38.02 49.84 16.03
CA GLN A 792 36.99 50.76 16.51
C GLN A 792 37.21 51.12 17.99
N LEU A 793 37.49 50.14 18.85
CA LEU A 793 37.83 50.38 20.26
C LEU A 793 39.11 51.20 20.42
N ARG A 794 40.15 50.97 19.60
CA ARG A 794 41.39 51.78 19.60
C ARG A 794 41.13 53.23 19.15
N VAL A 795 40.22 53.45 18.20
CA VAL A 795 39.83 54.80 17.75
C VAL A 795 39.04 55.50 18.86
N ALA A 796 37.98 54.88 19.39
CA ALA A 796 37.17 55.45 20.46
C ALA A 796 37.99 55.79 21.73
N VAL A 797 38.97 54.95 22.11
CA VAL A 797 39.88 55.24 23.22
C VAL A 797 40.80 56.43 22.92
N ARG A 798 41.28 56.59 21.68
CA ARG A 798 42.07 57.77 21.27
C ARG A 798 41.23 59.04 21.24
N GLU A 799 40.00 58.97 20.79
CA GLU A 799 39.04 60.08 20.76
C GLU A 799 38.67 60.51 22.18
N ALA A 800 38.38 59.57 23.08
CA ALA A 800 38.17 59.86 24.50
C ALA A 800 39.41 60.52 25.14
N GLN A 801 40.62 59.98 24.91
CA GLN A 801 41.86 60.59 25.38
C GLN A 801 42.16 61.96 24.77
N ALA A 802 41.69 62.24 23.55
CA ALA A 802 41.78 63.56 22.93
C ALA A 802 40.81 64.54 23.60
N GLN A 803 39.55 64.15 23.81
CA GLN A 803 38.53 64.95 24.50
C GLN A 803 38.93 65.24 25.96
N GLU A 804 39.51 64.28 26.69
CA GLU A 804 40.05 64.49 28.03
C GLU A 804 41.20 65.50 28.04
N ARG A 805 42.11 65.43 27.05
CA ARG A 805 43.18 66.43 26.89
C ARG A 805 42.65 67.81 26.52
N GLU A 806 41.64 67.90 25.66
CA GLU A 806 41.00 69.16 25.30
C GLU A 806 40.30 69.80 26.51
N ARG A 807 39.58 69.01 27.31
CA ARG A 807 39.00 69.47 28.59
C ARG A 807 40.07 69.94 29.57
N ALA A 808 41.10 69.13 29.81
CA ALA A 808 42.20 69.52 30.70
C ALA A 808 42.96 70.77 30.21
N LEU A 809 43.09 70.98 28.89
CA LEU A 809 43.65 72.20 28.31
C LEU A 809 42.71 73.40 28.44
N GLN A 810 41.39 73.20 28.35
CA GLN A 810 40.39 74.24 28.60
C GLN A 810 40.38 74.65 30.08
N GLU A 811 40.37 73.68 31.00
CA GLU A 811 40.50 73.89 32.46
C GLU A 811 41.79 74.66 32.78
N LEU A 812 42.96 74.18 32.29
CA LEU A 812 44.26 74.87 32.42
C LEU A 812 44.36 76.21 31.68
N SER A 813 43.37 76.59 30.86
CA SER A 813 43.27 77.92 30.26
C SER A 813 42.38 78.83 31.09
N GLN A 814 41.26 78.32 31.61
CA GLN A 814 40.36 79.01 32.53
C GLN A 814 41.08 79.34 33.85
N GLU A 815 41.82 78.40 34.43
CA GLU A 815 42.65 78.64 35.63
C GLU A 815 43.68 79.77 35.40
N LYS A 816 44.26 79.85 34.19
CA LYS A 816 45.21 80.91 33.83
C LYS A 816 44.52 82.25 33.62
N GLU A 817 43.35 82.28 32.98
CA GLU A 817 42.57 83.50 32.80
C GLU A 817 42.06 84.03 34.14
N GLU A 818 41.61 83.16 35.04
CA GLU A 818 41.29 83.51 36.43
C GLU A 818 42.51 84.02 37.21
N ALA A 819 43.64 83.31 37.15
CA ALA A 819 44.87 83.74 37.85
C ALA A 819 45.39 85.09 37.31
N LEU A 820 45.31 85.32 36.00
CA LEU A 820 45.62 86.62 35.38
C LEU A 820 44.57 87.68 35.73
N GLY A 821 43.31 87.32 35.93
CA GLY A 821 42.26 88.19 36.48
C GLY A 821 42.62 88.66 37.89
N ARG A 822 42.85 87.71 38.80
CA ARG A 822 43.24 87.97 40.20
C ARG A 822 44.51 88.82 40.28
N LEU A 823 45.55 88.51 39.50
CA LEU A 823 46.79 89.32 39.43
C LEU A 823 46.55 90.74 38.88
N ARG A 824 45.61 90.93 37.94
CA ARG A 824 45.22 92.27 37.45
C ARG A 824 44.42 93.04 38.50
N GLU A 825 43.59 92.38 39.29
CA GLU A 825 42.85 92.99 40.40
C GLU A 825 43.77 93.35 41.56
N GLU A 826 44.71 92.49 41.94
CA GLU A 826 45.79 92.78 42.90
C GLU A 826 46.65 93.97 42.45
N LEU A 827 47.04 94.01 41.17
CA LEU A 827 47.83 95.13 40.64
C LEU A 827 47.02 96.44 40.62
N ARG A 828 45.74 96.40 40.21
CA ARG A 828 44.84 97.56 40.29
C ARG A 828 44.67 98.05 41.72
N ALA A 829 44.45 97.15 42.68
CA ALA A 829 44.35 97.52 44.09
C ALA A 829 45.65 98.15 44.62
N GLN A 830 46.82 97.67 44.18
CA GLN A 830 48.11 98.30 44.50
C GLN A 830 48.28 99.67 43.84
N GLU A 831 47.83 99.85 42.59
CA GLU A 831 47.87 101.13 41.88
C GLU A 831 46.89 102.14 42.48
N GLU A 832 45.66 101.73 42.80
CA GLU A 832 44.65 102.53 43.49
C GLU A 832 45.10 102.91 44.91
N ALA A 833 45.73 101.99 45.65
CA ALA A 833 46.34 102.30 46.95
C ALA A 833 47.51 103.29 46.82
N ARG A 834 48.37 103.15 45.81
CA ARG A 834 49.46 104.12 45.53
C ARG A 834 48.92 105.48 45.12
N VAL A 835 47.90 105.54 44.26
CA VAL A 835 47.23 106.79 43.85
C VAL A 835 46.52 107.43 45.05
N SER A 836 45.95 106.64 45.95
CA SER A 836 45.34 107.15 47.18
C SER A 836 46.40 107.71 48.14
N ALA A 837 47.52 107.00 48.35
CA ALA A 837 48.64 107.50 49.14
C ALA A 837 49.25 108.78 48.55
N LEU A 838 49.48 108.84 47.24
CA LEU A 838 49.97 110.04 46.54
C LEU A 838 48.96 111.19 46.59
N ARG A 839 47.64 110.92 46.60
CA ARG A 839 46.61 111.94 46.85
C ARG A 839 46.67 112.46 48.29
N GLU A 840 46.80 111.59 49.29
CA GLU A 840 47.00 112.03 50.67
C GLU A 840 48.29 112.83 50.84
N GLU A 841 49.39 112.45 50.18
CA GLU A 841 50.66 113.19 50.19
C GLU A 841 50.54 114.54 49.49
N LEU A 842 49.82 114.63 48.36
CA LEU A 842 49.51 115.90 47.70
C LEU A 842 48.56 116.78 48.52
N GLU A 843 47.58 116.21 49.22
CA GLU A 843 46.71 116.98 50.13
C GLU A 843 47.46 117.46 51.38
N ARG A 844 48.39 116.65 51.93
CA ARG A 844 49.32 117.06 53.00
C ARG A 844 50.23 118.19 52.52
N ALA A 845 50.89 118.02 51.37
CA ALA A 845 51.76 119.05 50.78
C ALA A 845 50.99 120.35 50.46
N ALA A 846 49.79 120.25 49.90
CA ALA A 846 48.94 121.43 49.65
C ALA A 846 48.41 122.07 50.94
N ALA A 847 48.22 121.31 52.02
CA ALA A 847 47.90 121.86 53.34
C ALA A 847 49.12 122.53 53.99
N GLU A 848 50.33 122.02 53.75
CA GLU A 848 51.59 122.62 54.19
C GLU A 848 51.95 123.88 53.39
N GLU A 849 51.77 123.89 52.06
CA GLU A 849 51.86 125.11 51.25
C GLU A 849 50.81 126.14 51.68
N ARG A 850 49.57 125.75 51.96
CA ARG A 850 48.55 126.67 52.50
C ARG A 850 48.97 127.28 53.83
N ARG A 851 49.59 126.50 54.73
CA ARG A 851 50.15 127.02 55.99
C ARG A 851 51.32 127.96 55.74
N ALA A 852 52.27 127.58 54.88
CA ALA A 852 53.42 128.42 54.53
C ALA A 852 52.98 129.74 53.84
N LEU A 853 51.94 129.71 53.03
CA LEU A 853 51.33 130.91 52.42
C LEU A 853 50.57 131.76 53.44
N GLN A 854 49.91 131.16 54.44
CA GLN A 854 49.33 131.90 55.56
C GLN A 854 50.42 132.54 56.44
N GLU A 855 51.51 131.83 56.74
CA GLU A 855 52.66 132.35 57.48
C GLU A 855 53.38 133.47 56.70
N GLN A 856 53.50 133.35 55.37
CA GLN A 856 54.00 134.43 54.50
C GLN A 856 53.03 135.62 54.43
N GLN A 857 51.72 135.40 54.45
CA GLN A 857 50.74 136.49 54.53
C GLN A 857 50.81 137.20 55.89
N GLU A 858 50.98 136.47 57.00
CA GLU A 858 51.26 137.07 58.31
C GLU A 858 52.59 137.84 58.33
N GLU A 859 53.65 137.35 57.68
CA GLU A 859 54.90 138.12 57.53
C GLU A 859 54.74 139.36 56.64
N GLU A 860 53.97 139.29 55.56
CA GLU A 860 53.66 140.44 54.69
C GLU A 860 52.83 141.48 55.44
N GLU A 861 51.80 141.10 56.20
CA GLU A 861 51.02 142.03 57.02
C GLU A 861 51.88 142.67 58.11
N ARG A 862 52.79 141.90 58.75
CA ARG A 862 53.79 142.44 59.69
C ARG A 862 54.77 143.41 59.02
N ARG A 863 55.03 143.28 57.71
CA ARG A 863 55.87 144.21 56.91
C ARG A 863 55.12 145.44 56.40
N ARG A 864 53.82 145.33 56.10
CA ARG A 864 52.96 146.42 55.55
C ARG A 864 52.56 147.50 56.59
N GLY A 865 53.22 147.54 57.75
CA GLY A 865 52.96 148.50 58.83
C GLY A 865 53.56 149.91 58.71
N ARG A 866 54.13 150.32 57.56
CA ARG A 866 54.72 151.67 57.39
C ARG A 866 54.53 152.32 56.02
N SER A 867 53.56 153.25 55.98
CA SER A 867 53.42 154.36 55.02
C SER A 867 53.05 154.03 53.55
N PRO A 868 52.46 154.99 52.80
CA PRO A 868 51.45 154.66 51.79
C PRO A 868 51.68 155.30 50.40
N ARG A 869 50.66 155.16 49.52
CA ARG A 869 50.45 155.79 48.20
C ARG A 869 51.25 155.18 47.04
N ASP A 870 50.73 155.12 45.80
CA ASP A 870 49.39 155.47 45.26
C ASP A 870 48.94 154.40 44.21
N SER A 871 47.68 154.46 43.77
CA SER A 871 47.05 153.65 42.69
C SER A 871 47.45 154.17 41.28
N PRO A 872 46.90 153.75 40.10
CA PRO A 872 45.75 152.84 39.84
C PRO A 872 45.86 151.89 38.59
N GLU A 873 44.73 151.25 38.24
CA GLU A 873 44.29 150.81 36.88
C GLU A 873 45.08 149.69 36.13
N SER A 874 44.45 148.82 35.30
CA SER A 874 43.02 148.55 35.02
C SER A 874 42.74 147.07 34.69
N GLU A 875 41.44 146.71 34.62
CA GLU A 875 40.73 145.73 33.74
C GLU A 875 41.49 144.48 33.21
N SER A 876 40.92 143.27 33.19
CA SER A 876 39.59 142.95 32.63
C SER A 876 39.01 141.59 33.09
N ASP A 877 37.68 141.52 33.13
CA ASP A 877 36.84 140.30 33.15
C ASP A 877 36.77 139.64 31.73
N PRO A 878 36.10 138.48 31.52
CA PRO A 878 35.56 137.50 32.47
C PRO A 878 35.94 136.03 32.18
N ALA A 879 35.41 135.11 32.99
CA ALA A 879 35.61 133.66 32.90
C ALA A 879 34.60 132.91 31.97
N SER A 880 34.85 131.59 31.87
CA SER A 880 33.90 130.50 31.54
C SER A 880 33.34 130.38 30.11
N TRP A 881 33.85 129.38 29.40
CA TRP A 881 33.02 128.25 28.94
C TRP A 881 33.63 126.94 29.49
N GLN A 882 32.87 125.84 29.43
CA GLN A 882 33.13 124.57 30.13
C GLN A 882 34.19 123.70 29.43
#